data_AF-A0A8D3CFZ9-F1
#
_entry.id   AF-A0A8D3CFZ9-F1
#
_cell.length_a   1.000
_cell.length_b   1.000
_cell.length_c   1.000
_cell.angle_alpha   90.00
_cell.angle_beta   90.00
_cell.angle_gamma   90.00
#
_symmetry.space_group_name_H-M   'P 1'
#
loop_
_entity.id
_entity.type
_entity.pdbx_description
1 polymer ?
#
loop_
_entity_poly.entity_id
_entity_poly.type
_entity_poly.pdbx_seq_one_letter_code
_entity_poly.pdbx_strand_id
1 'polypeptide(L)'
;DCVVSPPSKSCFSCLPLCDCPFTNPQQCPPRHSPSLPFPPSFARPPLILVSLDGFRSGYLNDHGSHLPIIGRLRNAGTTTPYLRPVYPTKTFPNHYSIVTGLYPESHGIVDNKMYDVTRNAFFSLKSQEKFSPKWYQGEPVWITAMRQKLKTGTFFWPGSDVAINGSFPDFYNLYDKSISFERRVSKLFEWLSLPQGERPDFYTLYLEEPDASGHRYGPGSKEVIQALEEVDRIMGMLMDGLTEKNLHHCVNLMIVSDHGMEEASCEKAALVSTYQENTDGFNVIQGPAARIRPARLPEDYFSFDYDGLVKNLSCRAPDQPMRPYLKENLPKRMHFANNKRIERGHLYMKQGWQAEVKYCTGGFHGSDNLFTNMQAIFIGYGPGFKTNAVVPPFENIELYNVMCDLLGIRPAPNNGTHGSLNHLLRHPFHLPVHPAQLSHDSPCEARAPVPADDQCVCTPRTKTPGAKVALRRLHHPFGTPRVVQPDAAFCLLYNSDYLTGYSRDRLMPLWVSYTVRPAVSPPLVSRLFSFPQSFACSAWCCISSVVWVLAADGMSADGPVADSLITSNMAPMFPAFKDVWTHFHEVLLPQYSQRLNGVNVVSGPIFDQDFDGNVDTFKSHTNQAPVPTHFFVMLTSCGNATFSPVDCRGPLQAKSFVLPHRPDHTESCANGSDMTWAEDWLHFHTARVRDIELLTGLSFYHDRLSVEETLQLKTFLQTA
;
A
#
# COMPACT_ATOMS: atom_id res chain seq x y z
N ASP A 1 27.18 -60.64 -20.78
CA ASP A 1 26.92 -59.53 -19.84
C ASP A 1 26.59 -58.24 -20.57
N CYS A 2 25.57 -57.57 -20.05
CA CYS A 2 25.03 -56.25 -20.38
C CYS A 2 24.24 -56.10 -21.71
N VAL A 3 22.94 -56.24 -21.51
CA VAL A 3 21.79 -56.07 -22.40
C VAL A 3 21.54 -54.59 -22.70
N VAL A 4 21.08 -54.38 -23.93
CA VAL A 4 20.64 -53.13 -24.57
C VAL A 4 19.46 -52.49 -23.82
N SER A 5 19.56 -51.17 -23.60
CA SER A 5 18.60 -50.34 -22.85
C SER A 5 17.33 -49.96 -23.63
N PRO A 6 16.19 -49.81 -22.94
CA PRO A 6 15.16 -48.83 -23.28
C PRO A 6 14.64 -48.07 -22.03
N PRO A 7 13.68 -47.12 -22.12
CA PRO A 7 13.38 -46.12 -23.15
C PRO A 7 13.40 -44.67 -22.58
N SER A 8 13.50 -43.69 -23.48
CA SER A 8 13.42 -42.24 -23.19
C SER A 8 12.04 -41.82 -22.67
N LYS A 9 12.03 -41.12 -21.54
CA LYS A 9 10.87 -40.41 -20.96
C LYS A 9 10.43 -39.25 -21.85
N SER A 10 9.13 -38.99 -21.82
CA SER A 10 8.38 -38.03 -22.64
C SER A 10 8.92 -36.60 -22.59
N CYS A 11 9.04 -35.99 -23.78
CA CYS A 11 9.09 -34.54 -23.93
C CYS A 11 7.70 -33.95 -23.71
N PHE A 12 7.43 -33.47 -22.50
CA PHE A 12 6.44 -32.43 -22.25
C PHE A 12 7.18 -31.19 -21.72
N SER A 13 7.94 -30.52 -22.59
CA SER A 13 8.34 -29.14 -22.34
C SER A 13 8.60 -28.44 -23.67
N CYS A 14 8.19 -27.17 -23.73
CA CYS A 14 8.35 -26.23 -24.84
C CYS A 14 7.45 -26.47 -26.07
N LEU A 15 6.15 -26.16 -25.95
CA LEU A 15 5.37 -25.74 -27.12
C LEU A 15 5.20 -24.21 -27.09
N PRO A 16 5.77 -23.47 -28.05
CA PRO A 16 5.53 -22.04 -28.20
C PRO A 16 4.08 -21.82 -28.65
N LEU A 17 3.37 -20.89 -27.99
CA LEU A 17 2.09 -20.26 -28.39
C LEU A 17 1.44 -20.88 -29.65
N CYS A 18 0.73 -22.00 -29.49
CA CYS A 18 -0.11 -22.55 -30.54
C CYS A 18 -1.52 -21.92 -30.44
N ASP A 19 -2.14 -21.61 -31.58
CA ASP A 19 -3.54 -21.14 -31.73
C ASP A 19 -4.59 -22.21 -31.39
N CYS A 20 -4.25 -23.17 -30.53
CA CYS A 20 -5.15 -24.27 -30.18
C CYS A 20 -6.19 -23.80 -29.16
N PRO A 21 -7.44 -24.31 -29.24
CA PRO A 21 -8.46 -24.09 -28.23
C PRO A 21 -7.91 -24.29 -26.82
N PHE A 22 -8.32 -23.44 -25.88
CA PHE A 22 -7.83 -23.49 -24.51
C PHE A 22 -8.31 -24.75 -23.80
N THR A 23 -9.56 -25.17 -24.06
CA THR A 23 -10.15 -26.38 -23.47
C THR A 23 -9.81 -27.68 -24.21
N ASN A 24 -9.38 -27.62 -25.48
CA ASN A 24 -9.03 -28.82 -26.27
C ASN A 24 -7.75 -28.63 -27.10
N PRO A 25 -6.56 -28.81 -26.47
CA PRO A 25 -5.27 -28.65 -27.15
C PRO A 25 -5.01 -29.65 -28.29
N GLN A 26 -5.79 -30.73 -28.39
CA GLN A 26 -5.63 -31.75 -29.44
C GLN A 26 -6.26 -31.36 -30.77
N GLN A 27 -7.12 -30.32 -30.79
CA GLN A 27 -7.75 -29.79 -32.00
C GLN A 27 -7.06 -28.50 -32.46
N CYS A 28 -5.75 -28.55 -32.68
CA CYS A 28 -5.01 -27.41 -33.21
C CYS A 28 -5.32 -27.20 -34.70
N PRO A 29 -5.85 -26.04 -35.12
CA PRO A 29 -5.89 -25.70 -36.55
C PRO A 29 -4.46 -25.52 -37.09
N PRO A 30 -4.22 -25.77 -38.40
CA PRO A 30 -2.91 -25.56 -39.00
C PRO A 30 -2.48 -24.09 -38.92
N ARG A 31 -1.19 -23.84 -38.66
CA ARG A 31 -0.60 -22.48 -38.62
C ARG A 31 -0.92 -21.73 -39.92
N HIS A 32 -1.71 -20.67 -39.82
CA HIS A 32 -1.70 -19.62 -40.84
C HIS A 32 -0.64 -18.57 -40.50
N SER A 33 -0.17 -17.90 -41.56
CA SER A 33 0.97 -16.99 -41.70
C SER A 33 1.00 -15.83 -40.67
N PRO A 34 2.10 -15.05 -40.55
CA PRO A 34 2.33 -14.15 -39.42
C PRO A 34 1.19 -13.16 -39.24
N SER A 35 0.82 -12.96 -37.98
CA SER A 35 -0.30 -12.17 -37.47
C SER A 35 -0.59 -10.93 -38.32
N LEU A 36 -1.76 -10.92 -38.95
CA LEU A 36 -2.38 -9.69 -39.42
C LEU A 36 -2.47 -8.70 -38.24
N PRO A 37 -2.23 -7.39 -38.47
CA PRO A 37 -2.69 -6.38 -37.51
C PRO A 37 -4.19 -6.58 -37.32
N PHE A 38 -4.66 -6.40 -36.08
CA PHE A 38 -6.02 -6.61 -35.55
C PHE A 38 -7.16 -6.72 -36.59
N PRO A 39 -8.19 -7.58 -36.39
CA PRO A 39 -9.31 -7.68 -37.31
C PRO A 39 -9.79 -6.26 -37.71
N PRO A 40 -9.99 -5.93 -39.00
CA PRO A 40 -10.18 -4.55 -39.46
C PRO A 40 -11.31 -3.79 -38.76
N SER A 41 -12.24 -4.51 -38.14
CA SER A 41 -13.32 -3.96 -37.34
C SER A 41 -12.87 -3.36 -36.00
N PHE A 42 -11.70 -3.69 -35.45
CA PHE A 42 -11.16 -3.18 -34.19
C PHE A 42 -10.10 -2.11 -34.43
N ALA A 43 -10.43 -0.85 -34.12
CA ALA A 43 -9.49 0.27 -34.20
C ALA A 43 -8.42 0.24 -33.09
N ARG A 44 -8.71 -0.44 -31.97
CA ARG A 44 -7.80 -0.64 -30.83
C ARG A 44 -8.12 -1.96 -30.12
N PRO A 45 -7.15 -2.57 -29.41
CA PRO A 45 -7.39 -3.64 -28.47
C PRO A 45 -8.43 -3.26 -27.41
N PRO A 46 -9.57 -3.97 -27.29
CA PRO A 46 -10.47 -3.78 -26.16
C PRO A 46 -9.84 -4.33 -24.88
N LEU A 47 -10.28 -3.84 -23.73
CA LEU A 47 -9.87 -4.31 -22.41
C LEU A 47 -11.05 -4.98 -21.70
N ILE A 48 -10.85 -6.23 -21.26
CA ILE A 48 -11.80 -6.97 -20.43
C ILE A 48 -11.21 -7.12 -19.04
N LEU A 49 -11.87 -6.52 -18.04
CA LEU A 49 -11.57 -6.69 -16.63
C LEU A 49 -12.45 -7.80 -16.05
N VAL A 50 -11.85 -8.90 -15.61
CA VAL A 50 -12.54 -10.04 -15.01
C VAL A 50 -12.20 -10.10 -13.52
N SER A 51 -13.21 -10.11 -12.67
CA SER A 51 -13.05 -10.32 -11.22
C SER A 51 -13.60 -11.68 -10.80
N LEU A 52 -12.76 -12.44 -10.09
CA LEU A 52 -13.12 -13.67 -9.40
C LEU A 52 -13.14 -13.36 -7.90
N ASP A 53 -14.34 -13.11 -7.34
CA ASP A 53 -14.50 -12.61 -5.96
C ASP A 53 -13.86 -13.58 -4.95
N GLY A 54 -13.10 -13.06 -3.99
CA GLY A 54 -12.51 -13.86 -2.91
C GLY A 54 -11.46 -14.88 -3.36
N PHE A 55 -10.95 -14.80 -4.61
CA PHE A 55 -9.87 -15.66 -5.08
C PHE A 55 -8.55 -15.29 -4.38
N ARG A 56 -8.28 -15.95 -3.25
CA ARG A 56 -7.01 -15.87 -2.52
C ARG A 56 -5.84 -16.29 -3.41
N SER A 57 -4.75 -15.52 -3.39
CA SER A 57 -3.53 -15.81 -4.18
C SER A 57 -2.96 -17.20 -3.93
N GLY A 58 -3.05 -17.69 -2.69
CA GLY A 58 -2.64 -19.04 -2.30
C GLY A 58 -3.28 -20.16 -3.11
N TYR A 59 -4.54 -20.01 -3.58
CA TYR A 59 -5.21 -21.04 -4.38
C TYR A 59 -4.48 -21.36 -5.69
N LEU A 60 -3.76 -20.39 -6.27
CA LEU A 60 -2.96 -20.62 -7.49
C LEU A 60 -1.79 -21.59 -7.26
N ASN A 61 -1.35 -21.75 -6.01
CA ASN A 61 -0.29 -22.68 -5.62
C ASN A 61 -0.89 -23.95 -5.00
N ASP A 62 -1.84 -23.79 -4.07
CA ASP A 62 -2.45 -24.88 -3.29
C ASP A 62 -3.33 -25.79 -4.17
N HIS A 63 -3.95 -25.25 -5.23
CA HIS A 63 -4.91 -25.95 -6.09
C HIS A 63 -4.60 -25.80 -7.59
N GLY A 64 -3.34 -25.51 -7.96
CA GLY A 64 -2.96 -25.26 -9.35
C GLY A 64 -3.30 -26.40 -10.34
N SER A 65 -3.38 -27.65 -9.86
CA SER A 65 -3.79 -28.81 -10.69
C SER A 65 -5.26 -28.77 -11.12
N HIS A 66 -6.11 -28.05 -10.38
CA HIS A 66 -7.53 -27.85 -10.67
C HIS A 66 -7.79 -26.60 -11.55
N LEU A 67 -6.72 -25.87 -11.89
CA LEU A 67 -6.77 -24.58 -12.56
C LEU A 67 -5.95 -24.55 -13.87
N PRO A 68 -6.14 -25.50 -14.81
CA PRO A 68 -5.31 -25.59 -16.00
C PRO A 68 -5.42 -24.35 -16.92
N ILE A 69 -6.60 -23.73 -17.03
CA ILE A 69 -6.80 -22.58 -17.93
C ILE A 69 -6.19 -21.32 -17.32
N ILE A 70 -6.53 -21.01 -16.08
CA ILE A 70 -5.97 -19.89 -15.31
C ILE A 70 -4.45 -20.06 -15.18
N GLY A 71 -3.97 -21.29 -14.95
CA GLY A 71 -2.55 -21.62 -14.95
C GLY A 71 -1.86 -21.34 -16.29
N ARG A 72 -2.50 -21.68 -17.42
CA ARG A 72 -1.98 -21.34 -18.76
C ARG A 72 -1.93 -19.83 -19.00
N LEU A 73 -2.98 -19.09 -18.61
CA LEU A 73 -3.03 -17.63 -18.73
C LEU A 73 -1.95 -16.96 -17.86
N ARG A 74 -1.80 -17.42 -16.61
CA ARG A 74 -0.75 -17.00 -15.69
C ARG A 74 0.65 -17.20 -16.27
N ASN A 75 0.91 -18.37 -16.86
CA ASN A 75 2.21 -18.71 -17.42
C ASN A 75 2.53 -17.96 -18.71
N ALA A 76 1.53 -17.76 -19.57
CA ALA A 76 1.71 -17.10 -20.87
C ALA A 76 1.69 -15.57 -20.79
N GLY A 77 1.01 -15.01 -19.79
CA GLY A 77 0.84 -13.57 -19.59
C GLY A 77 1.87 -12.93 -18.66
N THR A 78 1.42 -11.86 -18.01
CA THR A 78 2.12 -11.18 -16.92
C THR A 78 1.36 -11.44 -15.62
N THR A 79 2.06 -11.86 -14.57
CA THR A 79 1.46 -12.14 -13.26
C THR A 79 2.36 -11.63 -12.14
N THR A 80 1.85 -11.68 -10.91
CA THR A 80 2.57 -11.34 -9.68
C THR A 80 2.32 -12.44 -8.64
N PRO A 81 3.24 -12.70 -7.69
CA PRO A 81 3.00 -13.64 -6.61
C PRO A 81 1.71 -13.33 -5.84
N TYR A 82 1.37 -12.05 -5.72
CA TYR A 82 0.10 -11.60 -5.19
C TYR A 82 -0.18 -10.12 -5.51
N LEU A 83 -1.45 -9.78 -5.60
CA LEU A 83 -1.97 -8.41 -5.63
C LEU A 83 -2.38 -8.01 -4.22
N ARG A 84 -1.91 -6.86 -3.72
CA ARG A 84 -2.32 -6.35 -2.41
C ARG A 84 -3.64 -5.57 -2.51
N PRO A 85 -4.68 -5.96 -1.77
CA PRO A 85 -5.92 -5.19 -1.68
C PRO A 85 -5.79 -3.91 -0.84
N VAL A 86 -6.78 -3.02 -0.91
CA VAL A 86 -6.96 -1.94 0.07
C VAL A 86 -7.59 -2.47 1.36
N TYR A 87 -7.39 -1.73 2.46
CA TYR A 87 -8.05 -1.99 3.73
C TYR A 87 -9.38 -1.22 3.84
N PRO A 88 -10.46 -1.83 4.37
CA PRO A 88 -10.59 -3.25 4.72
C PRO A 88 -10.69 -4.12 3.47
N THR A 89 -10.24 -5.37 3.58
CA THR A 89 -10.22 -6.33 2.46
C THR A 89 -11.61 -6.90 2.17
N LYS A 90 -12.53 -6.03 1.76
CA LYS A 90 -13.95 -6.29 1.47
C LYS A 90 -14.30 -6.00 0.02
N THR A 91 -15.36 -6.63 -0.46
CA THR A 91 -15.79 -6.61 -1.85
C THR A 91 -16.00 -5.23 -2.46
N PHE A 92 -16.92 -4.42 -1.90
CA PHE A 92 -17.24 -3.12 -2.50
C PHE A 92 -16.08 -2.13 -2.42
N PRO A 93 -15.36 -1.99 -1.28
CA PRO A 93 -14.16 -1.15 -1.23
C PRO A 93 -13.14 -1.52 -2.30
N ASN A 94 -12.77 -2.80 -2.41
CA ASN A 94 -11.69 -3.22 -3.31
C ASN A 94 -12.07 -3.16 -4.78
N HIS A 95 -13.26 -3.63 -5.16
CA HIS A 95 -13.72 -3.52 -6.55
C HIS A 95 -13.82 -2.06 -6.99
N TYR A 96 -14.25 -1.14 -6.11
CA TYR A 96 -14.36 0.27 -6.45
C TYR A 96 -12.99 0.96 -6.46
N SER A 97 -12.06 0.57 -5.59
CA SER A 97 -10.64 0.98 -5.66
C SER A 97 -9.98 0.56 -6.98
N ILE A 98 -10.19 -0.68 -7.46
CA ILE A 98 -9.60 -1.18 -8.72
C ILE A 98 -9.99 -0.26 -9.89
N VAL A 99 -11.25 0.18 -9.96
CA VAL A 99 -11.76 0.98 -11.09
C VAL A 99 -11.66 2.48 -10.89
N THR A 100 -11.18 2.97 -9.75
CA THR A 100 -10.98 4.41 -9.49
C THR A 100 -9.53 4.78 -9.19
N GLY A 101 -8.71 3.81 -8.80
CA GLY A 101 -7.36 4.01 -8.28
C GLY A 101 -7.32 4.74 -6.94
N LEU A 102 -8.45 4.82 -6.24
CA LEU A 102 -8.59 5.57 -4.99
C LEU A 102 -8.60 4.64 -3.78
N TYR A 103 -8.15 5.15 -2.63
CA TYR A 103 -8.39 4.53 -1.34
C TYR A 103 -9.86 4.64 -0.90
N PRO A 104 -10.36 3.71 -0.06
CA PRO A 104 -11.72 3.76 0.46
C PRO A 104 -12.11 5.04 1.17
N GLU A 105 -11.17 5.67 1.88
CA GLU A 105 -11.43 6.96 2.51
C GLU A 105 -11.69 8.08 1.49
N SER A 106 -11.11 8.00 0.29
CA SER A 106 -11.26 9.01 -0.78
C SER A 106 -12.49 8.76 -1.65
N HIS A 107 -12.74 7.51 -2.07
CA HIS A 107 -13.88 7.19 -2.91
C HIS A 107 -15.18 6.94 -2.12
N GLY A 108 -15.06 6.85 -0.80
CA GLY A 108 -16.11 6.83 0.22
C GLY A 108 -16.96 5.57 0.32
N ILE A 109 -16.58 4.50 -0.37
CA ILE A 109 -17.15 3.16 -0.19
C ILE A 109 -16.24 2.41 0.79
N VAL A 110 -16.42 2.65 2.08
CA VAL A 110 -15.47 2.22 3.13
C VAL A 110 -15.71 0.80 3.63
N ASP A 111 -16.90 0.26 3.39
CA ASP A 111 -17.27 -1.13 3.68
C ASP A 111 -18.57 -1.49 2.90
N ASN A 112 -18.94 -2.77 2.89
CA ASN A 112 -20.22 -3.28 2.37
C ASN A 112 -21.44 -2.79 3.21
N LYS A 113 -21.18 -2.29 4.43
CA LYS A 113 -22.16 -1.66 5.33
C LYS A 113 -21.53 -0.45 6.01
N MET A 114 -22.14 0.72 5.85
CA MET A 114 -21.61 1.97 6.40
C MET A 114 -22.74 2.95 6.72
N TYR A 115 -22.43 3.97 7.51
CA TYR A 115 -23.34 5.03 7.90
C TYR A 115 -22.74 6.39 7.56
N ASP A 116 -23.55 7.29 6.99
CA ASP A 116 -23.14 8.67 6.73
C ASP A 116 -23.94 9.61 7.64
N VAL A 117 -23.26 10.14 8.66
CA VAL A 117 -23.85 11.03 9.67
C VAL A 117 -24.49 12.27 9.07
N THR A 118 -23.91 12.84 8.01
CA THR A 118 -24.44 14.08 7.39
C THR A 118 -25.71 13.85 6.61
N ARG A 119 -25.96 12.61 6.21
CA ARG A 119 -27.15 12.19 5.47
C ARG A 119 -28.15 11.46 6.36
N ASN A 120 -27.74 11.12 7.57
CA ASN A 120 -28.42 10.21 8.47
C ASN A 120 -28.93 8.94 7.76
N ALA A 121 -28.07 8.33 6.94
CA ALA A 121 -28.44 7.23 6.07
C ALA A 121 -27.49 6.03 6.22
N PHE A 122 -28.03 4.83 6.02
CA PHE A 122 -27.29 3.57 6.08
C PHE A 122 -27.14 2.99 4.68
N PHE A 123 -25.91 2.69 4.30
CA PHE A 123 -25.61 1.94 3.10
C PHE A 123 -25.55 0.44 3.42
N SER A 124 -26.13 -0.37 2.55
CA SER A 124 -26.02 -1.83 2.55
C SER A 124 -26.28 -2.36 1.16
N LEU A 125 -25.58 -3.41 0.76
CA LEU A 125 -25.70 -4.03 -0.57
C LEU A 125 -27.11 -4.51 -0.91
N LYS A 126 -27.94 -4.75 0.12
CA LYS A 126 -29.33 -5.22 -0.01
C LYS A 126 -30.37 -4.09 0.04
N SER A 127 -29.94 -2.84 0.17
CA SER A 127 -30.81 -1.67 0.34
C SER A 127 -30.86 -0.82 -0.93
N GLN A 128 -31.93 -0.02 -1.08
CA GLN A 128 -32.04 0.95 -2.17
C GLN A 128 -30.96 2.05 -2.12
N GLU A 129 -30.38 2.31 -0.94
CA GLU A 129 -29.27 3.24 -0.78
C GLU A 129 -28.03 2.83 -1.60
N LYS A 130 -27.88 1.54 -1.95
CA LYS A 130 -26.86 1.08 -2.90
C LYS A 130 -26.90 1.86 -4.21
N PHE A 131 -28.09 2.24 -4.70
CA PHE A 131 -28.25 2.93 -5.98
C PHE A 131 -28.13 4.45 -5.88
N SER A 132 -27.91 5.00 -4.67
CA SER A 132 -27.75 6.44 -4.49
C SER A 132 -26.32 6.86 -4.91
N PRO A 133 -26.15 7.72 -5.94
CA PRO A 133 -24.82 8.16 -6.39
C PRO A 133 -24.05 8.95 -5.34
N LYS A 134 -24.73 9.53 -4.34
CA LYS A 134 -24.11 10.25 -3.22
C LYS A 134 -23.16 9.40 -2.35
N TRP A 135 -23.17 8.07 -2.49
CA TRP A 135 -22.21 7.18 -1.82
C TRP A 135 -20.90 7.02 -2.60
N TYR A 136 -20.94 7.19 -3.91
CA TYR A 136 -19.83 6.88 -4.80
C TYR A 136 -19.09 8.18 -5.16
N GLN A 137 -17.85 8.34 -4.71
CA GLN A 137 -16.99 9.46 -5.07
C GLN A 137 -15.94 9.00 -6.11
N GLY A 138 -15.11 9.93 -6.59
CA GLY A 138 -14.11 9.64 -7.61
C GLY A 138 -14.70 9.43 -9.00
N GLU A 139 -13.88 8.93 -9.92
CA GLU A 139 -14.28 8.67 -11.30
C GLU A 139 -13.89 7.24 -11.70
N PRO A 140 -14.88 6.34 -11.84
CA PRO A 140 -14.62 4.99 -12.33
C PRO A 140 -14.12 5.00 -13.77
N VAL A 141 -13.29 4.03 -14.13
CA VAL A 141 -12.63 3.94 -15.45
C VAL A 141 -13.62 3.95 -16.62
N TRP A 142 -14.84 3.43 -16.44
CA TRP A 142 -15.87 3.51 -17.48
C TRP A 142 -16.31 4.96 -17.73
N ILE A 143 -16.46 5.79 -16.70
CA ILE A 143 -16.75 7.22 -16.87
C ILE A 143 -15.56 7.93 -17.54
N THR A 144 -14.32 7.63 -17.13
CA THR A 144 -13.11 8.19 -17.73
C THR A 144 -12.99 7.85 -19.23
N ALA A 145 -13.31 6.61 -19.60
CA ALA A 145 -13.33 6.14 -20.97
C ALA A 145 -14.43 6.83 -21.80
N MET A 146 -15.66 6.92 -21.27
CA MET A 146 -16.79 7.59 -21.93
C MET A 146 -16.52 9.08 -22.18
N ARG A 147 -15.95 9.80 -21.21
CA ARG A 147 -15.54 11.20 -21.38
C ARG A 147 -14.52 11.39 -22.50
N GLN A 148 -13.77 10.34 -22.81
CA GLN A 148 -12.76 10.29 -23.87
C GLN A 148 -13.25 9.52 -25.12
N LYS A 149 -14.59 9.45 -25.29
CA LYS A 149 -15.29 8.93 -26.48
C LYS A 149 -15.12 7.43 -26.73
N LEU A 150 -14.82 6.67 -25.69
CA LEU A 150 -14.84 5.20 -25.73
C LEU A 150 -16.15 4.67 -25.19
N LYS A 151 -16.58 3.51 -25.68
CA LYS A 151 -17.80 2.85 -25.19
C LYS A 151 -17.48 1.82 -24.11
N THR A 152 -18.43 1.58 -23.21
CA THR A 152 -18.21 0.77 -22.00
C THR A 152 -19.34 -0.22 -21.77
N GLY A 153 -18.99 -1.46 -21.40
CA GLY A 153 -19.96 -2.54 -21.17
C GLY A 153 -19.67 -3.31 -19.89
N THR A 154 -20.45 -3.08 -18.84
CA THR A 154 -20.21 -3.69 -17.53
C THR A 154 -21.21 -4.81 -17.24
N PHE A 155 -20.76 -6.07 -17.28
CA PHE A 155 -21.57 -7.18 -16.78
C PHE A 155 -21.25 -7.42 -15.31
N PHE A 156 -21.94 -6.64 -14.47
CA PHE A 156 -21.74 -6.49 -13.04
C PHE A 156 -20.38 -5.89 -12.66
N TRP A 157 -20.43 -4.83 -11.85
CA TRP A 157 -19.32 -4.31 -11.08
C TRP A 157 -19.88 -3.39 -9.98
N PRO A 158 -19.34 -3.37 -8.76
CA PRO A 158 -19.74 -2.39 -7.75
C PRO A 158 -19.68 -0.94 -8.28
N GLY A 159 -20.83 -0.27 -8.31
CA GLY A 159 -20.98 1.11 -8.81
C GLY A 159 -21.38 1.22 -10.29
N SER A 160 -21.33 0.15 -11.09
CA SER A 160 -21.69 0.23 -12.51
C SER A 160 -23.20 0.34 -12.76
N ASP A 161 -24.01 -0.08 -11.78
CA ASP A 161 -25.46 0.09 -11.76
C ASP A 161 -25.91 1.35 -11.01
N VAL A 162 -25.03 2.36 -10.92
CA VAL A 162 -25.26 3.64 -10.25
C VAL A 162 -24.92 4.82 -11.18
N ALA A 163 -25.75 5.87 -11.17
CA ALA A 163 -25.58 7.07 -11.99
C ALA A 163 -24.46 8.00 -11.45
N ILE A 164 -23.22 7.55 -11.48
CA ILE A 164 -22.05 8.27 -10.95
C ILE A 164 -21.75 9.46 -11.86
N ASN A 165 -21.63 10.66 -11.28
CA ASN A 165 -21.55 11.93 -12.02
C ASN A 165 -22.69 12.10 -13.05
N GLY A 166 -23.87 11.53 -12.76
CA GLY A 166 -25.04 11.60 -13.63
C GLY A 166 -25.04 10.62 -14.81
N SER A 167 -24.07 9.70 -14.87
CA SER A 167 -23.87 8.79 -16.02
C SER A 167 -23.80 7.33 -15.60
N PHE A 168 -24.29 6.45 -16.46
CA PHE A 168 -24.09 5.00 -16.40
C PHE A 168 -23.11 4.57 -17.51
N PRO A 169 -22.48 3.39 -17.42
CA PRO A 169 -21.84 2.77 -18.58
C PRO A 169 -22.82 2.67 -19.77
N ASP A 170 -22.31 2.69 -21.01
CA ASP A 170 -23.15 2.60 -22.22
C ASP A 170 -24.02 1.33 -22.21
N PHE A 171 -23.44 0.22 -21.72
CA PHE A 171 -24.16 -1.01 -21.42
C PHE A 171 -23.87 -1.43 -19.98
N TYR A 172 -24.91 -1.68 -19.21
CA TYR A 172 -24.78 -2.18 -17.84
C TYR A 172 -25.93 -3.13 -17.50
N ASN A 173 -25.73 -3.94 -16.47
CA ASN A 173 -26.73 -4.83 -15.92
C ASN A 173 -26.92 -4.53 -14.43
N LEU A 174 -28.18 -4.45 -13.98
CA LEU A 174 -28.49 -4.45 -12.55
C LEU A 174 -28.03 -5.77 -11.95
N TYR A 175 -27.34 -5.72 -10.81
CA TYR A 175 -26.82 -6.92 -10.16
C TYR A 175 -27.92 -7.94 -9.86
N ASP A 176 -27.77 -9.14 -10.43
CA ASP A 176 -28.64 -10.29 -10.19
C ASP A 176 -27.79 -11.57 -10.17
N LYS A 177 -27.52 -12.04 -8.96
CA LYS A 177 -26.73 -13.26 -8.71
C LYS A 177 -27.33 -14.53 -9.33
N SER A 178 -28.61 -14.53 -9.73
CA SER A 178 -29.26 -15.70 -10.34
C SER A 178 -28.86 -15.94 -11.79
N ILE A 179 -28.25 -14.94 -12.45
CA ILE A 179 -27.75 -15.08 -13.81
C ILE A 179 -26.48 -15.95 -13.80
N SER A 180 -26.54 -17.09 -14.50
CA SER A 180 -25.43 -18.04 -14.60
C SER A 180 -24.19 -17.42 -15.25
N PHE A 181 -23.01 -17.89 -14.88
CA PHE A 181 -21.72 -17.39 -15.38
C PHE A 181 -21.61 -17.47 -16.91
N GLU A 182 -22.11 -18.54 -17.53
CA GLU A 182 -22.12 -18.71 -18.98
C GLU A 182 -22.96 -17.66 -19.68
N ARG A 183 -24.10 -17.26 -19.09
CA ARG A 183 -24.93 -16.19 -19.64
C ARG A 183 -24.21 -14.84 -19.57
N ARG A 184 -23.44 -14.60 -18.51
CA ARG A 184 -22.60 -13.38 -18.39
C ARG A 184 -21.55 -13.33 -19.50
N VAL A 185 -20.82 -14.44 -19.69
CA VAL A 185 -19.83 -14.58 -20.79
C VAL A 185 -20.48 -14.45 -22.17
N SER A 186 -21.64 -15.09 -22.37
CA SER A 186 -22.38 -15.01 -23.63
C SER A 186 -22.77 -13.56 -23.95
N LYS A 187 -23.23 -12.80 -22.94
CA LYS A 187 -23.58 -11.39 -23.13
C LYS A 187 -22.37 -10.53 -23.52
N LEU A 188 -21.22 -10.79 -22.90
CA LEU A 188 -19.97 -10.12 -23.26
C LEU A 188 -19.62 -10.37 -24.74
N PHE A 189 -19.84 -11.57 -25.26
CA PHE A 189 -19.66 -11.88 -26.69
C PHE A 189 -20.70 -11.24 -27.61
N GLU A 190 -21.95 -11.08 -27.18
CA GLU A 190 -22.93 -10.27 -27.91
C GLU A 190 -22.42 -8.85 -28.09
N TRP A 191 -21.93 -8.22 -27.01
CA TRP A 191 -21.36 -6.87 -27.07
C TRP A 191 -20.10 -6.80 -27.93
N LEU A 192 -19.17 -7.76 -27.83
CA LEU A 192 -17.96 -7.83 -28.67
C LEU A 192 -18.29 -8.02 -30.17
N SER A 193 -19.47 -8.52 -30.49
CA SER A 193 -19.92 -8.72 -31.87
C SER A 193 -20.66 -7.51 -32.45
N LEU A 194 -20.86 -6.43 -31.68
CA LEU A 194 -21.47 -5.21 -32.18
C LEU A 194 -20.61 -4.53 -33.26
N PRO A 195 -21.24 -3.75 -34.16
CA PRO A 195 -20.53 -2.96 -35.16
C PRO A 195 -19.52 -1.98 -34.54
N GLN A 196 -18.51 -1.61 -35.32
CA GLN A 196 -17.57 -0.56 -34.96
C GLN A 196 -18.32 0.75 -34.67
N GLY A 197 -18.00 1.42 -33.56
CA GLY A 197 -18.69 2.62 -33.09
C GLY A 197 -19.90 2.35 -32.17
N GLU A 198 -20.44 1.13 -32.16
CA GLU A 198 -21.44 0.68 -31.17
C GLU A 198 -20.84 -0.21 -30.10
N ARG A 199 -19.83 -0.99 -30.46
CA ARG A 199 -19.11 -1.91 -29.59
C ARG A 199 -18.31 -1.19 -28.48
N PRO A 200 -18.36 -1.68 -27.23
CA PRO A 200 -17.50 -1.20 -26.16
C PRO A 200 -15.99 -1.41 -26.41
N ASP A 201 -15.18 -0.54 -25.82
CA ASP A 201 -13.72 -0.67 -25.75
C ASP A 201 -13.28 -1.20 -24.37
N PHE A 202 -14.09 -0.97 -23.33
CA PHE A 202 -13.86 -1.45 -21.97
C PHE A 202 -15.01 -2.32 -21.50
N TYR A 203 -14.68 -3.45 -20.90
CA TYR A 203 -15.64 -4.43 -20.41
C TYR A 203 -15.35 -4.84 -18.97
N THR A 204 -16.40 -5.13 -18.20
CA THR A 204 -16.26 -5.86 -16.93
C THR A 204 -17.04 -7.16 -16.92
N LEU A 205 -16.50 -8.15 -16.23
CA LEU A 205 -17.14 -9.41 -15.91
C LEU A 205 -16.84 -9.74 -14.44
N TYR A 206 -17.89 -9.99 -13.66
CA TYR A 206 -17.76 -10.36 -12.25
C TYR A 206 -18.42 -11.72 -11.99
N LEU A 207 -17.73 -12.58 -11.23
CA LEU A 207 -18.21 -13.87 -10.76
C LEU A 207 -18.10 -13.91 -9.22
N GLU A 208 -19.16 -14.33 -8.53
CA GLU A 208 -19.21 -14.38 -7.05
C GLU A 208 -18.37 -15.52 -6.44
N GLU A 209 -17.75 -16.37 -7.26
CA GLU A 209 -16.93 -17.49 -6.81
C GLU A 209 -15.43 -17.19 -7.02
N PRO A 210 -14.53 -17.70 -6.17
CA PRO A 210 -14.77 -18.66 -5.07
C PRO A 210 -15.23 -18.06 -3.71
N ASP A 211 -15.53 -16.76 -3.62
CA ASP A 211 -15.95 -16.11 -2.36
C ASP A 211 -17.17 -16.77 -1.71
N ALA A 212 -18.24 -17.00 -2.48
CA ALA A 212 -19.47 -17.56 -1.95
C ALA A 212 -19.28 -18.95 -1.32
N SER A 213 -18.52 -19.82 -1.99
CA SER A 213 -18.15 -21.14 -1.46
C SER A 213 -17.17 -21.03 -0.29
N GLY A 214 -16.19 -20.12 -0.37
CA GLY A 214 -15.23 -19.84 0.69
C GLY A 214 -15.92 -19.41 1.99
N HIS A 215 -16.87 -18.49 1.92
CA HIS A 215 -17.68 -18.06 3.06
C HIS A 215 -18.49 -19.20 3.67
N ARG A 216 -19.14 -20.03 2.84
CA ARG A 216 -20.05 -21.07 3.34
C ARG A 216 -19.32 -22.28 3.93
N TYR A 217 -18.18 -22.67 3.34
CA TYR A 217 -17.54 -23.95 3.63
C TYR A 217 -16.10 -23.83 4.16
N GLY A 218 -15.49 -22.65 4.09
CA GLY A 218 -14.10 -22.40 4.49
C GLY A 218 -13.13 -22.53 3.32
N PRO A 219 -12.04 -21.74 3.27
CA PRO A 219 -11.08 -21.72 2.16
C PRO A 219 -10.41 -23.06 1.86
N GLY A 220 -10.35 -23.99 2.82
CA GLY A 220 -9.74 -25.32 2.64
C GLY A 220 -10.70 -26.42 2.18
N SER A 221 -11.95 -26.10 1.83
CA SER A 221 -13.00 -27.09 1.60
C SER A 221 -13.00 -27.68 0.18
N LYS A 222 -13.68 -28.82 -0.01
CA LYS A 222 -13.85 -29.43 -1.34
C LYS A 222 -14.76 -28.60 -2.24
N GLU A 223 -15.72 -27.90 -1.65
CA GLU A 223 -16.64 -27.00 -2.34
C GLU A 223 -15.90 -25.79 -2.92
N VAL A 224 -14.87 -25.27 -2.23
CA VAL A 224 -13.98 -24.25 -2.80
C VAL A 224 -13.21 -24.80 -3.99
N ILE A 225 -12.71 -26.04 -3.93
CA ILE A 225 -12.04 -26.67 -5.09
C ILE A 225 -13.01 -26.78 -6.28
N GLN A 226 -14.27 -27.18 -6.05
CA GLN A 226 -15.29 -27.25 -7.11
C GLN A 226 -15.61 -25.86 -7.68
N ALA A 227 -15.69 -24.83 -6.83
CA ALA A 227 -15.88 -23.45 -7.28
C ALA A 227 -14.68 -22.95 -8.10
N LEU A 228 -13.46 -23.32 -7.73
CA LEU A 228 -12.23 -23.03 -8.47
C LEU A 228 -12.23 -23.71 -9.85
N GLU A 229 -12.60 -24.99 -9.93
CA GLU A 229 -12.76 -25.71 -11.21
C GLU A 229 -13.82 -25.06 -12.10
N GLU A 230 -14.92 -24.59 -11.51
CA GLU A 230 -15.99 -23.92 -12.25
C GLU A 230 -15.53 -22.57 -12.82
N VAL A 231 -14.87 -21.71 -12.03
CA VAL A 231 -14.36 -20.43 -12.57
C VAL A 231 -13.25 -20.66 -13.61
N ASP A 232 -12.40 -21.69 -13.46
CA ASP A 232 -11.41 -22.07 -14.47
C ASP A 232 -12.09 -22.49 -15.79
N ARG A 233 -13.18 -23.28 -15.71
CA ARG A 233 -14.00 -23.67 -16.86
C ARG A 233 -14.64 -22.46 -17.53
N ILE A 234 -15.17 -21.51 -16.77
CA ILE A 234 -15.76 -20.26 -17.29
C ILE A 234 -14.67 -19.40 -17.99
N MET A 235 -13.47 -19.34 -17.44
CA MET A 235 -12.33 -18.71 -18.12
C MET A 235 -11.97 -19.45 -19.42
N GLY A 236 -12.09 -20.78 -19.45
CA GLY A 236 -11.95 -21.58 -20.66
C GLY A 236 -12.97 -21.19 -21.74
N MET A 237 -14.24 -21.07 -21.35
CA MET A 237 -15.31 -20.62 -22.25
C MET A 237 -15.05 -19.22 -22.82
N LEU A 238 -14.56 -18.30 -21.99
CA LEU A 238 -14.16 -16.96 -22.45
C LEU A 238 -13.00 -17.04 -23.46
N MET A 239 -11.94 -17.79 -23.15
CA MET A 239 -10.78 -17.88 -24.05
C MET A 239 -11.09 -18.62 -25.37
N ASP A 240 -11.92 -19.66 -25.34
CA ASP A 240 -12.35 -20.37 -26.54
C ASP A 240 -13.21 -19.47 -27.43
N GLY A 241 -14.18 -18.76 -26.87
CA GLY A 241 -15.01 -17.82 -27.65
C GLY A 241 -14.20 -16.66 -28.23
N LEU A 242 -13.16 -16.19 -27.52
CA LEU A 242 -12.21 -15.22 -28.06
C LEU A 242 -11.42 -15.81 -29.23
N THR A 243 -10.99 -17.06 -29.13
CA THR A 243 -10.26 -17.76 -30.19
C THR A 243 -11.15 -17.98 -31.43
N GLU A 244 -12.38 -18.44 -31.25
CA GLU A 244 -13.37 -18.65 -32.32
C GLU A 244 -13.64 -17.36 -33.12
N LYS A 245 -13.65 -16.21 -32.43
CA LYS A 245 -13.82 -14.89 -33.06
C LYS A 245 -12.52 -14.27 -33.57
N ASN A 246 -11.38 -14.96 -33.48
CA ASN A 246 -10.05 -14.44 -33.81
C ASN A 246 -9.66 -13.18 -33.00
N LEU A 247 -10.08 -13.11 -31.74
CA LEU A 247 -9.85 -11.99 -30.82
C LEU A 247 -8.86 -12.31 -29.69
N HIS A 248 -8.42 -13.55 -29.54
CA HIS A 248 -7.51 -13.99 -28.46
C HIS A 248 -6.14 -13.29 -28.47
N HIS A 249 -5.68 -12.82 -29.64
CA HIS A 249 -4.48 -11.98 -29.77
C HIS A 249 -4.77 -10.46 -29.87
N CYS A 250 -6.04 -10.07 -29.88
CA CYS A 250 -6.48 -8.68 -30.03
C CYS A 250 -6.93 -8.07 -28.69
N VAL A 251 -7.54 -8.85 -27.81
CA VAL A 251 -8.09 -8.40 -26.52
C VAL A 251 -7.00 -8.34 -25.46
N ASN A 252 -7.01 -7.28 -24.65
CA ASN A 252 -6.34 -7.26 -23.36
C ASN A 252 -7.28 -7.82 -22.30
N LEU A 253 -6.87 -8.89 -21.62
CA LEU A 253 -7.58 -9.51 -20.52
C LEU A 253 -6.82 -9.20 -19.21
N MET A 254 -7.52 -8.61 -18.25
CA MET A 254 -7.01 -8.35 -16.90
C MET A 254 -7.87 -9.13 -15.91
N ILE A 255 -7.33 -10.21 -15.34
CA ILE A 255 -8.01 -11.06 -14.36
C ILE A 255 -7.50 -10.69 -12.98
N VAL A 256 -8.42 -10.41 -12.07
CA VAL A 256 -8.13 -9.99 -10.70
C VAL A 256 -9.04 -10.71 -9.71
N SER A 257 -8.69 -10.59 -8.44
CA SER A 257 -9.65 -10.67 -7.35
C SER A 257 -9.56 -9.41 -6.51
N ASP A 258 -10.60 -9.16 -5.74
CA ASP A 258 -10.74 -8.04 -4.84
C ASP A 258 -10.07 -8.27 -3.49
N HIS A 259 -10.08 -9.51 -2.99
CA HIS A 259 -9.41 -9.94 -1.77
C HIS A 259 -9.18 -11.46 -1.75
N GLY A 260 -8.52 -11.94 -0.69
CA GLY A 260 -8.45 -13.36 -0.35
C GLY A 260 -9.55 -13.84 0.61
N MET A 261 -9.28 -14.92 1.35
CA MET A 261 -10.20 -15.60 2.25
C MET A 261 -9.45 -16.29 3.40
N GLU A 262 -9.97 -16.17 4.62
CA GLU A 262 -9.43 -16.74 5.86
C GLU A 262 -10.42 -17.73 6.48
N GLU A 263 -9.93 -18.76 7.17
CA GLU A 263 -10.76 -19.74 7.87
C GLU A 263 -11.31 -19.15 9.18
N ALA A 264 -12.62 -19.23 9.39
CA ALA A 264 -13.27 -18.80 10.62
C ALA A 264 -13.18 -19.89 11.71
N SER A 265 -13.06 -19.46 12.97
CA SER A 265 -13.17 -20.35 14.12
C SER A 265 -13.93 -19.67 15.26
N CYS A 266 -14.79 -20.44 15.94
CA CYS A 266 -15.49 -19.98 17.14
C CYS A 266 -14.55 -19.75 18.33
N GLU A 267 -13.38 -20.38 18.34
CA GLU A 267 -12.33 -20.10 19.32
C GLU A 267 -11.63 -18.75 19.06
N LYS A 268 -11.78 -18.22 17.84
CA LYS A 268 -11.21 -16.93 17.40
C LYS A 268 -12.28 -15.86 17.15
N ALA A 269 -13.41 -15.95 17.86
CA ALA A 269 -14.48 -14.96 17.84
C ALA A 269 -14.48 -14.19 19.17
N ALA A 270 -14.04 -12.93 19.14
CA ALA A 270 -13.95 -12.09 20.32
C ALA A 270 -15.24 -11.29 20.55
N LEU A 271 -15.69 -11.22 21.80
CA LEU A 271 -16.79 -10.36 22.23
C LEU A 271 -16.22 -9.15 22.97
N VAL A 272 -16.71 -7.95 22.65
CA VAL A 272 -16.30 -6.70 23.29
C VAL A 272 -16.75 -6.67 24.76
N SER A 273 -17.90 -7.29 25.07
CA SER A 273 -18.41 -7.42 26.44
C SER A 273 -17.48 -8.20 27.38
N THR A 274 -16.54 -8.98 26.85
CA THR A 274 -15.49 -9.64 27.64
C THR A 274 -14.45 -8.64 28.20
N TYR A 275 -14.31 -7.48 27.57
CA TYR A 275 -13.28 -6.48 27.88
C TYR A 275 -13.83 -5.14 28.36
N GLN A 276 -15.14 -4.92 28.19
CA GLN A 276 -15.86 -3.71 28.59
C GLN A 276 -17.19 -4.09 29.24
N GLU A 277 -17.41 -3.64 30.48
CA GLU A 277 -18.60 -4.01 31.27
C GLU A 277 -19.89 -3.42 30.70
N ASN A 278 -19.86 -2.14 30.28
CA ASN A 278 -21.02 -1.44 29.74
C ASN A 278 -20.88 -1.24 28.22
N THR A 279 -21.70 -1.96 27.46
CA THR A 279 -21.76 -1.88 26.00
C THR A 279 -23.03 -1.22 25.47
N ASP A 280 -23.95 -0.77 26.34
CA ASP A 280 -25.27 -0.25 25.92
C ASP A 280 -25.16 1.09 25.17
N GLY A 281 -24.08 1.84 25.39
CA GLY A 281 -23.86 3.15 24.79
C GLY A 281 -23.41 3.11 23.32
N PHE A 282 -23.05 1.94 22.77
CA PHE A 282 -22.50 1.84 21.42
C PHE A 282 -22.87 0.52 20.71
N ASN A 283 -22.77 0.55 19.39
CA ASN A 283 -22.91 -0.61 18.52
C ASN A 283 -21.57 -0.93 17.86
N VAL A 284 -21.30 -2.22 17.69
CA VAL A 284 -20.11 -2.71 16.98
C VAL A 284 -20.50 -3.18 15.59
N ILE A 285 -19.82 -2.68 14.57
CA ILE A 285 -19.82 -3.27 13.25
C ILE A 285 -18.91 -4.49 13.30
N GLN A 286 -19.49 -5.69 13.22
CA GLN A 286 -18.81 -6.98 13.37
C GLN A 286 -17.77 -7.27 12.28
N GLY A 287 -16.85 -8.19 12.58
CA GLY A 287 -15.88 -8.77 11.63
C GLY A 287 -14.41 -8.49 12.01
N PRO A 288 -13.46 -8.73 11.10
CA PRO A 288 -12.03 -8.52 11.35
C PRO A 288 -11.56 -7.05 11.23
N ALA A 289 -12.37 -6.19 10.60
CA ALA A 289 -12.17 -4.75 10.54
C ALA A 289 -13.30 -4.04 11.32
N ALA A 290 -13.49 -4.48 12.56
CA ALA A 290 -14.62 -4.03 13.37
C ALA A 290 -14.49 -2.57 13.76
N ARG A 291 -15.64 -1.91 13.89
CA ARG A 291 -15.75 -0.47 14.13
C ARG A 291 -16.81 -0.19 15.18
N ILE A 292 -16.66 0.89 15.93
CA ILE A 292 -17.56 1.23 17.04
C ILE A 292 -18.25 2.55 16.75
N ARG A 293 -19.57 2.58 16.92
CA ARG A 293 -20.41 3.77 16.73
C ARG A 293 -21.37 3.94 17.91
N PRO A 294 -21.70 5.16 18.35
CA PRO A 294 -22.68 5.35 19.41
C PRO A 294 -24.05 4.76 19.06
N ALA A 295 -24.80 4.41 20.10
CA ALA A 295 -26.15 3.88 19.96
C ALA A 295 -27.15 4.94 19.45
N ARG A 296 -27.01 6.19 19.89
CA ARG A 296 -27.87 7.30 19.44
C ARG A 296 -27.24 8.02 18.26
N LEU A 297 -27.99 8.12 17.17
CA LEU A 297 -27.55 8.71 15.91
C LEU A 297 -28.64 9.62 15.35
N PRO A 298 -28.27 10.76 14.74
CA PRO A 298 -26.91 11.26 14.51
C PRO A 298 -26.27 12.02 15.69
N GLU A 299 -27.03 12.25 16.77
CA GLU A 299 -26.71 13.26 17.80
C GLU A 299 -25.37 13.03 18.49
N ASP A 300 -25.08 11.77 18.87
CA ASP A 300 -23.87 11.45 19.63
C ASP A 300 -22.66 11.14 18.74
N TYR A 301 -22.81 11.13 17.40
CA TYR A 301 -21.79 10.60 16.48
C TYR A 301 -20.40 11.23 16.69
N PHE A 302 -20.36 12.55 16.93
CA PHE A 302 -19.13 13.31 17.15
C PHE A 302 -18.83 13.57 18.64
N SER A 303 -19.84 13.60 19.51
CA SER A 303 -19.67 13.91 20.94
C SER A 303 -19.41 12.67 21.82
N PHE A 304 -19.54 11.47 21.27
CA PHE A 304 -19.24 10.22 21.97
C PHE A 304 -17.77 10.16 22.41
N ASP A 305 -17.53 9.69 23.64
CA ASP A 305 -16.18 9.59 24.23
C ASP A 305 -15.42 8.36 23.68
N TYR A 306 -14.95 8.47 22.44
CA TYR A 306 -14.13 7.42 21.81
C TYR A 306 -12.77 7.27 22.49
N ASP A 307 -12.16 8.36 22.95
CA ASP A 307 -10.86 8.34 23.63
C ASP A 307 -10.93 7.53 24.93
N GLY A 308 -11.93 7.79 25.77
CA GLY A 308 -12.22 7.03 26.98
C GLY A 308 -12.55 5.57 26.68
N LEU A 309 -13.33 5.29 25.63
CA LEU A 309 -13.65 3.92 25.23
C LEU A 309 -12.41 3.14 24.76
N VAL A 310 -11.59 3.72 23.87
CA VAL A 310 -10.36 3.07 23.38
C VAL A 310 -9.42 2.80 24.55
N LYS A 311 -9.21 3.79 25.43
CA LYS A 311 -8.41 3.61 26.66
C LYS A 311 -8.98 2.49 27.54
N ASN A 312 -10.30 2.42 27.67
CA ASN A 312 -10.97 1.39 28.44
C ASN A 312 -10.99 0.00 27.78
N LEU A 313 -10.70 -0.12 26.48
CA LEU A 313 -10.57 -1.41 25.81
C LEU A 313 -9.12 -1.85 25.67
N SER A 314 -8.15 -0.95 25.84
CA SER A 314 -6.73 -1.25 25.69
C SER A 314 -6.22 -2.14 26.82
N CYS A 315 -5.45 -3.15 26.45
CA CYS A 315 -4.60 -3.92 27.37
C CYS A 315 -5.34 -4.58 28.53
N ARG A 316 -6.55 -5.10 28.29
CA ARG A 316 -7.37 -5.77 29.31
C ARG A 316 -6.98 -7.22 29.56
N ALA A 317 -6.34 -7.85 28.58
CA ALA A 317 -5.77 -9.18 28.70
C ALA A 317 -4.39 -9.28 28.01
N PRO A 318 -3.44 -10.10 28.51
CA PRO A 318 -2.09 -10.22 27.95
C PRO A 318 -2.06 -10.59 26.46
N ASP A 319 -2.98 -11.44 26.01
CA ASP A 319 -3.07 -11.89 24.61
C ASP A 319 -4.34 -11.39 23.92
N GLN A 320 -4.85 -10.21 24.32
CA GLN A 320 -6.08 -9.65 23.77
C GLN A 320 -6.07 -9.67 22.21
N PRO A 321 -7.07 -10.28 21.57
CA PRO A 321 -7.08 -10.47 20.11
C PRO A 321 -7.48 -9.22 19.33
N MET A 322 -8.14 -8.27 20.00
CA MET A 322 -8.51 -6.97 19.45
C MET A 322 -7.59 -5.88 20.00
N ARG A 323 -7.08 -5.00 19.13
CA ARG A 323 -6.37 -3.79 19.52
C ARG A 323 -7.25 -2.58 19.17
N PRO A 324 -7.77 -1.84 20.16
CA PRO A 324 -8.61 -0.69 19.89
C PRO A 324 -7.77 0.50 19.41
N TYR A 325 -8.30 1.24 18.46
CA TYR A 325 -7.70 2.43 17.89
C TYR A 325 -8.73 3.54 17.77
N LEU A 326 -8.25 4.77 17.92
CA LEU A 326 -8.84 5.89 17.21
C LEU A 326 -8.34 5.82 15.77
N LYS A 327 -9.21 6.03 14.78
CA LYS A 327 -8.87 5.85 13.36
C LYS A 327 -7.65 6.66 12.92
N GLU A 328 -7.44 7.85 13.49
CA GLU A 328 -6.28 8.71 13.24
C GLU A 328 -4.93 8.09 13.65
N ASN A 329 -4.96 7.07 14.52
CA ASN A 329 -3.78 6.34 15.03
C ASN A 329 -3.56 4.98 14.36
N LEU A 330 -4.38 4.59 13.37
CA LEU A 330 -4.13 3.39 12.58
C LEU A 330 -2.84 3.55 11.74
N PRO A 331 -2.15 2.45 11.37
CA PRO A 331 -1.00 2.52 10.49
C PRO A 331 -1.31 3.29 9.20
N LYS A 332 -0.50 4.30 8.88
CA LYS A 332 -0.76 5.20 7.74
C LYS A 332 -0.80 4.49 6.38
N ARG A 333 -0.11 3.35 6.24
CA ARG A 333 -0.22 2.48 5.05
C ARG A 333 -1.65 1.99 4.75
N MET A 334 -2.56 2.03 5.72
CA MET A 334 -3.94 1.59 5.54
C MET A 334 -4.81 2.65 4.83
N HIS A 335 -4.43 3.93 4.88
CA HIS A 335 -5.21 5.05 4.30
C HIS A 335 -6.72 4.93 4.63
N PHE A 336 -7.00 4.81 5.95
CA PHE A 336 -8.32 4.48 6.48
C PHE A 336 -8.72 5.35 7.68
N ALA A 337 -8.67 6.67 7.51
CA ALA A 337 -9.06 7.64 8.54
C ALA A 337 -9.90 8.80 8.00
N ASN A 338 -9.53 9.37 6.85
CA ASN A 338 -10.09 10.61 6.31
C ASN A 338 -11.42 10.43 5.58
N ASN A 339 -12.38 9.84 6.27
CA ASN A 339 -13.77 9.84 5.82
C ASN A 339 -14.71 9.80 7.03
N LYS A 340 -15.76 10.62 7.00
CA LYS A 340 -16.82 10.64 8.03
C LYS A 340 -17.66 9.36 8.10
N ARG A 341 -17.54 8.47 7.12
CA ARG A 341 -18.19 7.14 7.11
C ARG A 341 -17.37 6.09 7.85
N ILE A 342 -16.10 6.39 8.14
CA ILE A 342 -15.24 5.59 9.00
C ILE A 342 -15.46 6.09 10.42
N GLU A 343 -16.07 5.25 11.25
CA GLU A 343 -16.22 5.49 12.67
C GLU A 343 -14.87 5.82 13.33
N ARG A 344 -14.87 6.74 14.30
CA ARG A 344 -13.64 7.13 15.00
C ARG A 344 -13.06 5.99 15.84
N GLY A 345 -13.90 5.15 16.44
CA GLY A 345 -13.47 3.94 17.16
C GLY A 345 -13.32 2.74 16.21
N HIS A 346 -12.14 2.13 16.22
CA HIS A 346 -11.79 0.97 15.38
C HIS A 346 -11.20 -0.17 16.22
N LEU A 347 -11.45 -1.41 15.82
CA LEU A 347 -10.91 -2.61 16.46
C LEU A 347 -10.09 -3.39 15.45
N TYR A 348 -8.76 -3.26 15.53
CA TYR A 348 -7.84 -4.05 14.73
C TYR A 348 -7.75 -5.47 15.29
N MET A 349 -8.06 -6.47 14.48
CA MET A 349 -8.04 -7.87 14.89
C MET A 349 -6.73 -8.56 14.51
N LYS A 350 -6.19 -9.38 15.42
CA LYS A 350 -5.11 -10.33 15.11
C LYS A 350 -5.52 -11.26 13.96
N GLN A 351 -4.55 -11.78 13.23
CA GLN A 351 -4.82 -12.69 12.11
C GLN A 351 -5.68 -13.90 12.55
N GLY A 352 -6.70 -14.21 11.77
CA GLY A 352 -7.66 -15.28 12.06
C GLY A 352 -8.75 -14.92 13.07
N TRP A 353 -8.74 -13.71 13.66
CA TRP A 353 -9.74 -13.28 14.64
C TRP A 353 -10.79 -12.34 14.05
N GLN A 354 -12.00 -12.40 14.61
CA GLN A 354 -13.11 -11.49 14.30
C GLN A 354 -13.77 -10.99 15.57
N ALA A 355 -14.35 -9.79 15.56
CA ALA A 355 -15.14 -9.25 16.66
C ALA A 355 -16.65 -9.37 16.40
N GLU A 356 -17.42 -9.71 17.43
CA GLU A 356 -18.89 -9.64 17.46
C GLU A 356 -19.60 -10.45 16.37
N VAL A 357 -18.97 -11.55 15.93
CA VAL A 357 -19.53 -12.38 14.85
C VAL A 357 -20.58 -13.35 15.37
N LYS A 358 -21.73 -13.38 14.70
CA LYS A 358 -22.82 -14.34 14.98
C LYS A 358 -22.53 -15.75 14.48
N TYR A 359 -21.81 -15.87 13.37
CA TYR A 359 -21.43 -17.13 12.75
C TYR A 359 -19.91 -17.18 12.66
N CYS A 360 -19.33 -18.25 13.20
CA CYS A 360 -17.89 -18.41 13.38
C CYS A 360 -17.35 -19.69 12.72
N THR A 361 -18.04 -20.15 11.67
CA THR A 361 -17.69 -21.30 10.83
C THR A 361 -17.63 -20.87 9.36
N GLY A 362 -16.85 -21.57 8.54
CA GLY A 362 -16.67 -21.25 7.13
C GLY A 362 -15.56 -20.23 6.92
N GLY A 363 -15.71 -19.33 5.96
CA GLY A 363 -14.69 -18.35 5.62
C GLY A 363 -15.05 -16.92 6.00
N PHE A 364 -14.05 -16.07 6.20
CA PHE A 364 -14.21 -14.64 6.31
C PHE A 364 -13.04 -13.87 5.68
N HIS A 365 -13.26 -12.58 5.44
CA HIS A 365 -12.25 -11.65 4.93
C HIS A 365 -12.55 -10.24 5.48
N GLY A 366 -11.67 -9.27 5.23
CA GLY A 366 -11.74 -7.91 5.76
C GLY A 366 -10.58 -7.53 6.69
N SER A 367 -9.71 -8.49 7.02
CA SER A 367 -8.54 -8.29 7.87
C SER A 367 -7.49 -7.38 7.24
N ASP A 368 -6.38 -7.13 7.95
CA ASP A 368 -5.23 -6.39 7.46
C ASP A 368 -4.83 -6.82 6.04
N ASN A 369 -4.63 -5.84 5.15
CA ASN A 369 -4.26 -6.07 3.77
C ASN A 369 -2.83 -6.59 3.59
N LEU A 370 -2.05 -6.73 4.66
CA LEU A 370 -0.76 -7.44 4.66
C LEU A 370 -0.86 -8.93 5.00
N PHE A 371 -1.99 -9.41 5.53
CA PHE A 371 -2.11 -10.83 5.86
C PHE A 371 -2.08 -11.68 4.59
N THR A 372 -1.31 -12.78 4.63
CA THR A 372 -1.09 -13.66 3.48
C THR A 372 -2.39 -14.20 2.89
N ASN A 373 -3.35 -14.55 3.74
CA ASN A 373 -4.63 -15.10 3.31
C ASN A 373 -5.59 -14.03 2.74
N MET A 374 -5.29 -12.75 2.90
CA MET A 374 -6.06 -11.64 2.31
C MET A 374 -5.53 -11.21 0.94
N GLN A 375 -4.38 -11.72 0.52
CA GLN A 375 -3.79 -11.36 -0.76
C GLN A 375 -4.62 -11.88 -1.95
N ALA A 376 -4.72 -11.06 -2.98
CA ALA A 376 -5.52 -11.28 -4.19
C ALA A 376 -4.67 -11.75 -5.38
N ILE A 377 -5.31 -12.08 -6.52
CA ILE A 377 -4.63 -12.46 -7.76
C ILE A 377 -4.58 -11.31 -8.76
N PHE A 378 -3.57 -11.36 -9.65
CA PHE A 378 -3.53 -10.57 -10.87
C PHE A 378 -2.89 -11.37 -12.01
N ILE A 379 -3.56 -11.37 -13.17
CA ILE A 379 -3.06 -11.94 -14.43
C ILE A 379 -3.43 -10.99 -15.57
N GLY A 380 -2.43 -10.43 -16.25
CA GLY A 380 -2.59 -9.67 -17.49
C GLY A 380 -2.22 -10.53 -18.71
N TYR A 381 -3.12 -10.68 -19.67
CA TYR A 381 -2.90 -11.45 -20.90
C TYR A 381 -3.36 -10.64 -22.12
N GLY A 382 -2.64 -10.69 -23.23
CA GLY A 382 -3.00 -9.97 -24.46
C GLY A 382 -1.86 -9.12 -25.03
N PRO A 383 -2.15 -8.30 -26.06
CA PRO A 383 -1.13 -7.56 -26.80
C PRO A 383 -0.46 -6.42 -25.99
N GLY A 384 -1.15 -5.86 -25.01
CA GLY A 384 -0.64 -4.78 -24.15
C GLY A 384 0.30 -5.27 -23.04
N PHE A 385 0.10 -6.49 -22.54
CA PHE A 385 0.90 -7.07 -21.46
C PHE A 385 2.11 -7.83 -21.98
N LYS A 386 3.21 -7.83 -21.21
CA LYS A 386 4.35 -8.70 -21.47
C LYS A 386 3.94 -10.19 -21.39
N THR A 387 4.72 -11.03 -22.04
CA THR A 387 4.50 -12.49 -22.06
C THR A 387 5.50 -13.18 -21.15
N ASN A 388 5.07 -14.25 -20.49
CA ASN A 388 5.89 -15.06 -19.59
C ASN A 388 6.62 -14.23 -18.51
N ALA A 389 5.93 -13.24 -17.95
CA ALA A 389 6.51 -12.29 -17.00
C ALA A 389 5.93 -12.49 -15.60
N VAL A 390 6.82 -12.64 -14.62
CA VAL A 390 6.48 -12.57 -13.19
C VAL A 390 7.08 -11.30 -12.63
N VAL A 391 6.25 -10.44 -12.06
CA VAL A 391 6.64 -9.14 -11.52
C VAL A 391 6.49 -9.10 -10.01
N PRO A 392 7.14 -8.17 -9.30
CA PRO A 392 6.95 -8.01 -7.86
C PRO A 392 5.48 -7.73 -7.48
N PRO A 393 5.09 -7.99 -6.22
CA PRO A 393 3.80 -7.56 -5.69
C PRO A 393 3.58 -6.05 -5.78
N PHE A 394 2.33 -5.68 -6.04
CA PHE A 394 1.88 -4.29 -6.12
C PHE A 394 0.44 -4.17 -5.59
N GLU A 395 -0.07 -2.94 -5.47
CA GLU A 395 -1.38 -2.65 -4.90
C GLU A 395 -2.47 -2.48 -5.97
N ASN A 396 -3.70 -2.87 -5.65
CA ASN A 396 -4.80 -2.82 -6.61
C ASN A 396 -5.21 -1.40 -7.05
N ILE A 397 -4.88 -0.36 -6.27
CA ILE A 397 -5.08 1.05 -6.66
C ILE A 397 -4.27 1.43 -7.92
N GLU A 398 -3.18 0.73 -8.21
CA GLU A 398 -2.32 1.00 -9.37
C GLU A 398 -3.00 0.58 -10.68
N LEU A 399 -3.98 -0.33 -10.62
CA LEU A 399 -4.63 -0.92 -11.79
C LEU A 399 -5.44 0.10 -12.60
N TYR A 400 -6.00 1.13 -11.98
CA TYR A 400 -6.74 2.17 -12.70
C TYR A 400 -5.87 2.86 -13.77
N ASN A 401 -4.62 3.20 -13.43
CA ASN A 401 -3.68 3.79 -14.37
C ASN A 401 -3.30 2.81 -15.48
N VAL A 402 -3.09 1.52 -15.15
CA VAL A 402 -2.82 0.46 -16.14
C VAL A 402 -3.98 0.31 -17.12
N MET A 403 -5.23 0.32 -16.63
CA MET A 403 -6.41 0.26 -17.50
C MET A 403 -6.50 1.48 -18.41
N CYS A 404 -6.21 2.67 -17.90
CA CYS A 404 -6.17 3.89 -18.71
C CYS A 404 -5.10 3.82 -19.81
N ASP A 405 -3.91 3.32 -19.48
CA ASP A 405 -2.81 3.14 -20.45
C ASP A 405 -3.16 2.13 -21.55
N LEU A 406 -3.76 0.99 -21.19
CA LEU A 406 -4.21 -0.03 -22.13
C LEU A 406 -5.32 0.47 -23.08
N LEU A 407 -6.17 1.38 -22.59
CA LEU A 407 -7.22 2.02 -23.37
C LEU A 407 -6.71 3.24 -24.17
N GLY A 408 -5.49 3.71 -23.90
CA GLY A 408 -4.90 4.91 -24.50
C GLY A 408 -5.62 6.19 -24.09
N ILE A 409 -6.04 6.29 -22.83
CA ILE A 409 -6.79 7.42 -22.27
C ILE A 409 -6.05 8.04 -21.08
N ARG A 410 -6.36 9.30 -20.77
CA ARG A 410 -5.77 10.00 -19.61
C ARG A 410 -6.54 9.64 -18.34
N PRO A 411 -5.86 9.19 -17.26
CA PRO A 411 -6.52 8.90 -15.99
C PRO A 411 -7.03 10.17 -15.30
N ALA A 412 -8.09 10.05 -14.50
CA ALA A 412 -8.45 11.07 -13.50
C ALA A 412 -7.45 11.05 -12.33
N PRO A 413 -7.37 12.12 -11.50
CA PRO A 413 -6.54 12.11 -10.30
C PRO A 413 -6.91 10.94 -9.38
N ASN A 414 -5.90 10.16 -8.99
CA ASN A 414 -6.06 8.96 -8.19
C ASN A 414 -4.83 8.75 -7.27
N ASN A 415 -4.88 7.74 -6.39
CA ASN A 415 -3.81 7.45 -5.44
C ASN A 415 -2.71 6.53 -6.02
N GLY A 416 -2.95 5.90 -7.18
CA GLY A 416 -1.94 5.13 -7.90
C GLY A 416 -0.81 6.02 -8.44
N THR A 417 0.40 5.46 -8.50
CA THR A 417 1.59 6.15 -8.98
C THR A 417 1.78 5.87 -10.48
N HIS A 418 1.26 6.73 -11.36
CA HIS A 418 1.26 6.51 -12.81
C HIS A 418 2.66 6.24 -13.36
N GLY A 419 2.85 5.08 -14.00
CA GLY A 419 4.13 4.60 -14.51
C GLY A 419 4.83 3.56 -13.62
N SER A 420 4.41 3.36 -12.37
CA SER A 420 4.94 2.33 -11.45
C SER A 420 4.86 0.92 -12.06
N LEU A 421 3.79 0.66 -12.82
CA LEU A 421 3.48 -0.62 -13.46
C LEU A 421 3.83 -0.67 -14.96
N ASN A 422 4.64 0.27 -15.48
CA ASN A 422 5.11 0.22 -16.88
C ASN A 422 5.82 -1.09 -17.22
N HIS A 423 6.45 -1.72 -16.23
CA HIS A 423 7.13 -3.00 -16.40
C HIS A 423 6.17 -4.18 -16.67
N LEU A 424 4.85 -4.02 -16.51
CA LEU A 424 3.83 -4.98 -16.96
C LEU A 424 3.57 -4.91 -18.47
N LEU A 425 3.81 -3.75 -19.09
CA LEU A 425 3.36 -3.43 -20.43
C LEU A 425 4.45 -3.67 -21.47
N ARG A 426 4.07 -4.10 -22.69
CA ARG A 426 5.03 -4.18 -23.82
C ARG A 426 5.42 -2.80 -24.33
N HIS A 427 4.44 -1.91 -24.38
CA HIS A 427 4.58 -0.53 -24.86
C HIS A 427 3.89 0.40 -23.87
N PRO A 428 4.62 0.94 -22.88
CA PRO A 428 4.07 1.91 -21.94
C PRO A 428 3.48 3.13 -22.65
N PHE A 429 2.25 3.50 -22.32
CA PHE A 429 1.58 4.68 -22.87
C PHE A 429 2.05 5.98 -22.20
N HIS A 430 2.29 5.92 -20.89
CA HIS A 430 2.82 7.02 -20.09
C HIS A 430 4.30 6.81 -19.76
N LEU A 431 5.11 7.85 -19.98
CA LEU A 431 6.51 7.89 -19.57
C LEU A 431 6.64 8.85 -18.37
N PRO A 432 6.87 8.35 -17.15
CA PRO A 432 6.89 9.18 -15.97
C PRO A 432 8.14 10.06 -15.92
N VAL A 433 8.03 11.19 -15.22
CA VAL A 433 9.15 12.08 -14.90
C VAL A 433 9.19 12.32 -13.39
N HIS A 434 10.37 12.63 -12.87
CA HIS A 434 10.47 13.06 -11.48
C HIS A 434 9.66 14.36 -11.24
N PRO A 435 9.04 14.50 -10.07
CA PRO A 435 8.37 15.75 -9.71
C PRO A 435 9.40 16.88 -9.64
N ALA A 436 9.02 18.06 -10.13
CA ALA A 436 9.86 19.24 -10.03
C ALA A 436 10.04 19.65 -8.56
N GLN A 437 11.27 20.02 -8.19
CA GLN A 437 11.54 20.66 -6.91
C GLN A 437 10.85 22.04 -6.91
N LEU A 438 9.93 22.25 -5.96
CA LEU A 438 9.17 23.51 -5.86
C LEU A 438 9.81 24.51 -4.89
N SER A 439 10.55 24.01 -3.90
CA SER A 439 11.29 24.83 -2.95
C SER A 439 12.77 24.50 -3.00
N HIS A 440 13.62 25.52 -3.09
CA HIS A 440 15.08 25.39 -3.19
C HIS A 440 15.76 25.76 -1.87
N ASP A 441 16.90 25.11 -1.59
CA ASP A 441 17.68 25.41 -0.40
C ASP A 441 18.28 26.81 -0.48
N SER A 442 18.28 27.50 0.67
CA SER A 442 18.92 28.80 0.86
C SER A 442 20.19 28.65 1.71
N PRO A 443 21.21 29.52 1.54
CA PRO A 443 22.40 29.47 2.39
C PRO A 443 22.06 29.71 3.86
N CYS A 444 22.48 28.81 4.75
CA CYS A 444 22.42 29.03 6.21
C CYS A 444 23.65 29.81 6.67
N GLU A 445 23.52 31.13 6.73
CA GLU A 445 24.58 32.03 7.19
C GLU A 445 24.63 32.09 8.71
N ALA A 446 25.81 31.85 9.28
CA ALA A 446 26.04 32.07 10.70
C ALA A 446 26.03 33.59 10.97
N ARG A 447 25.01 34.08 11.71
CA ARG A 447 24.89 35.51 12.07
C ARG A 447 26.05 36.02 12.94
N ALA A 448 26.74 35.12 13.66
CA ALA A 448 27.95 35.40 14.43
C ALA A 448 28.80 34.13 14.56
N PRO A 449 30.15 34.23 14.61
CA PRO A 449 31.03 33.08 14.81
C PRO A 449 30.98 32.50 16.24
N VAL A 450 30.39 33.24 17.19
CA VAL A 450 30.17 32.82 18.57
C VAL A 450 28.66 32.89 18.85
N PRO A 451 28.02 31.81 19.33
CA PRO A 451 26.62 31.86 19.76
C PRO A 451 26.44 32.90 20.86
N ALA A 452 25.33 33.65 20.84
CA ALA A 452 24.99 34.62 21.91
C ALA A 452 24.53 33.96 23.22
N ASP A 453 24.66 32.64 23.33
CA ASP A 453 24.23 31.84 24.47
C ASP A 453 25.47 31.31 25.20
N ASP A 454 25.74 31.86 26.39
CA ASP A 454 26.90 31.54 27.24
C ASP A 454 26.86 30.10 27.82
N GLN A 455 25.88 29.29 27.42
CA GLN A 455 25.63 27.95 27.96
C GLN A 455 26.18 26.80 27.10
N CYS A 456 26.73 27.08 25.92
CA CYS A 456 27.24 26.06 24.99
C CYS A 456 28.67 26.37 24.52
N VAL A 457 29.64 25.49 24.85
CA VAL A 457 31.02 25.58 24.33
C VAL A 457 31.16 24.63 23.14
N CYS A 458 31.28 25.18 21.93
CA CYS A 458 31.58 24.41 20.72
C CYS A 458 32.87 24.91 20.06
N THR A 459 33.75 24.00 19.64
CA THR A 459 34.98 24.33 18.90
C THR A 459 34.69 24.46 17.40
N PRO A 460 35.01 25.61 16.77
CA PRO A 460 34.76 25.80 15.34
C PRO A 460 35.76 25.01 14.49
N ARG A 461 35.29 24.34 13.43
CA ARG A 461 36.13 23.73 12.38
C ARG A 461 35.78 24.31 11.01
N THR A 462 36.79 24.85 10.32
CA THR A 462 36.72 25.27 8.93
C THR A 462 36.64 24.05 8.00
N LYS A 463 35.58 23.93 7.19
CA LYS A 463 35.43 22.83 6.22
C LYS A 463 35.91 23.25 4.83
N THR A 464 36.75 22.43 4.19
CA THR A 464 37.25 22.62 2.82
C THR A 464 36.24 22.12 1.77
N PRO A 465 36.20 22.69 0.55
CA PRO A 465 35.26 22.30 -0.51
C PRO A 465 35.27 20.81 -0.88
N GLY A 466 36.43 20.15 -0.85
CA GLY A 466 36.57 18.71 -1.13
C GLY A 466 35.84 17.80 -0.12
N ALA A 467 35.65 18.26 1.11
CA ALA A 467 34.92 17.51 2.13
C ALA A 467 33.42 17.41 1.83
N LYS A 468 32.80 18.46 1.26
CA LYS A 468 31.35 18.46 0.95
C LYS A 468 30.96 17.41 -0.08
N VAL A 469 31.79 17.22 -1.12
CA VAL A 469 31.54 16.21 -2.17
C VAL A 469 31.66 14.80 -1.60
N ALA A 470 32.68 14.54 -0.79
CA ALA A 470 32.86 13.25 -0.12
C ALA A 470 31.69 12.92 0.82
N LEU A 471 31.23 13.89 1.61
CA LEU A 471 30.09 13.73 2.51
C LEU A 471 28.78 13.48 1.74
N ARG A 472 28.53 14.19 0.64
CA ARG A 472 27.36 13.92 -0.23
C ARG A 472 27.40 12.52 -0.81
N ARG A 473 28.56 12.07 -1.31
CA ARG A 473 28.69 10.71 -1.84
C ARG A 473 28.42 9.64 -0.77
N LEU A 474 28.85 9.89 0.48
CA LEU A 474 28.68 8.95 1.58
C LEU A 474 27.22 8.89 2.07
N HIS A 475 26.59 10.04 2.29
CA HIS A 475 25.32 10.14 3.00
C HIS A 475 24.11 10.44 2.09
N HIS A 476 24.30 10.98 0.88
CA HIS A 476 23.28 11.06 -0.16
C HIS A 476 23.64 10.19 -1.39
N PRO A 477 23.91 8.88 -1.22
CA PRO A 477 24.32 8.01 -2.34
C PRO A 477 23.24 7.84 -3.42
N PHE A 478 21.99 8.25 -3.12
CA PHE A 478 20.83 8.15 -4.02
C PHE A 478 20.21 9.52 -4.33
N GLY A 479 20.98 10.60 -4.12
CA GLY A 479 20.55 11.97 -4.35
C GLY A 479 19.97 12.64 -3.11
N THR A 480 19.99 13.97 -3.13
CA THR A 480 19.46 14.79 -2.03
C THR A 480 17.93 14.80 -2.09
N PRO A 481 17.20 14.56 -0.98
CA PRO A 481 15.74 14.67 -0.97
C PRO A 481 15.28 16.04 -1.50
N ARG A 482 14.37 16.03 -2.47
CA ARG A 482 13.79 17.23 -3.07
C ARG A 482 12.58 17.68 -2.28
N VAL A 483 12.43 18.98 -2.06
CA VAL A 483 11.22 19.54 -1.44
C VAL A 483 10.23 19.90 -2.54
N VAL A 484 9.13 19.14 -2.62
CA VAL A 484 8.07 19.29 -3.63
C VAL A 484 6.85 20.04 -3.09
N GLN A 485 6.92 20.52 -1.83
CA GLN A 485 6.00 21.51 -1.29
C GLN A 485 6.41 22.92 -1.75
N PRO A 486 5.47 23.78 -2.20
CA PRO A 486 5.78 25.18 -2.48
C PRO A 486 6.07 25.96 -1.18
N ASP A 487 6.81 27.07 -1.32
CA ASP A 487 7.04 28.06 -0.26
C ASP A 487 7.70 27.54 1.04
N ALA A 488 8.44 26.43 0.98
CA ALA A 488 9.15 25.88 2.13
C ALA A 488 10.56 26.49 2.25
N ALA A 489 10.85 27.20 3.35
CA ALA A 489 12.18 27.76 3.59
C ALA A 489 13.07 26.76 4.33
N PHE A 490 14.08 26.23 3.64
CA PHE A 490 15.05 25.32 4.23
C PHE A 490 16.49 25.60 3.75
N CYS A 491 17.46 24.98 4.43
CA CYS A 491 18.86 25.00 4.03
C CYS A 491 19.52 23.62 4.23
N LEU A 492 20.61 23.36 3.50
CA LEU A 492 21.40 22.15 3.67
C LEU A 492 22.56 22.37 4.65
N LEU A 493 22.59 21.59 5.73
CA LEU A 493 23.70 21.57 6.68
C LEU A 493 24.52 20.29 6.50
N TYR A 494 25.85 20.45 6.50
CA TYR A 494 26.81 19.39 6.24
C TYR A 494 27.58 19.09 7.53
N ASN A 495 27.33 17.93 8.12
CA ASN A 495 28.07 17.42 9.27
C ASN A 495 28.98 16.27 8.84
N SER A 496 29.94 15.86 9.67
CA SER A 496 30.85 14.74 9.34
C SER A 496 30.12 13.42 9.16
N ASP A 497 29.07 13.21 9.96
CA ASP A 497 28.40 11.92 10.07
C ASP A 497 26.99 11.91 9.45
N TYR A 498 26.46 13.07 9.06
CA TYR A 498 25.14 13.22 8.45
C TYR A 498 25.01 14.51 7.63
N LEU A 499 24.00 14.56 6.77
CA LEU A 499 23.49 15.77 6.15
C LEU A 499 22.05 16.00 6.59
N THR A 500 21.62 17.25 6.65
CA THR A 500 20.23 17.58 6.99
C THR A 500 19.69 18.73 6.17
N GLY A 501 18.41 18.63 5.79
CA GLY A 501 17.62 19.75 5.31
C GLY A 501 16.89 20.39 6.49
N TYR A 502 17.39 21.53 6.97
CA TYR A 502 16.85 22.23 8.14
C TYR A 502 15.79 23.26 7.72
N SER A 503 14.57 23.14 8.24
CA SER A 503 13.49 24.11 8.00
C SER A 503 13.62 25.28 8.97
N ARG A 504 13.64 26.50 8.42
CA ARG A 504 13.62 27.74 9.21
C ARG A 504 12.24 28.02 9.78
N ASP A 505 11.22 27.57 9.07
CA ASP A 505 9.83 27.82 9.43
C ASP A 505 9.40 26.91 10.58
N ARG A 506 9.81 25.63 10.56
CA ARG A 506 9.50 24.65 11.61
C ARG A 506 10.52 24.59 12.74
N LEU A 507 11.65 25.30 12.60
CA LEU A 507 12.77 25.30 13.55
C LEU A 507 13.36 23.90 13.83
N MET A 508 13.27 22.98 12.87
CA MET A 508 13.78 21.62 12.98
C MET A 508 14.12 21.03 11.60
N PRO A 509 14.85 19.91 11.52
CA PRO A 509 15.02 19.17 10.28
C PRO A 509 13.71 18.75 9.62
N LEU A 510 13.62 18.92 8.30
CA LEU A 510 12.67 18.19 7.47
C LEU A 510 13.09 16.73 7.31
N TRP A 511 14.40 16.52 7.20
CA TRP A 511 15.02 15.21 7.11
C TRP A 511 16.48 15.26 7.57
N VAL A 512 16.99 14.12 8.02
CA VAL A 512 18.39 13.83 8.31
C VAL A 512 18.78 12.58 7.55
N SER A 513 19.95 12.59 6.90
CA SER A 513 20.46 11.45 6.13
C SER A 513 21.90 11.11 6.51
N TYR A 514 22.13 9.82 6.78
CA TYR A 514 23.42 9.28 7.20
C TYR A 514 23.59 7.84 6.74
N THR A 515 24.82 7.33 6.77
CA THR A 515 25.13 5.97 6.28
C THR A 515 25.91 5.22 7.34
N VAL A 516 25.34 4.11 7.78
CA VAL A 516 25.92 3.22 8.79
C VAL A 516 26.67 2.11 8.08
N ARG A 517 27.95 1.92 8.43
CA ARG A 517 28.77 0.82 7.92
C ARG A 517 28.44 -0.47 8.69
N PRO A 518 28.68 -1.66 8.10
CA PRO A 518 28.53 -2.90 8.85
C PRO A 518 29.50 -2.91 10.03
N ALA A 519 28.97 -2.94 11.25
CA ALA A 519 29.78 -3.02 12.46
C ALA A 519 30.27 -4.47 12.65
N VAL A 520 31.57 -4.65 12.94
CA VAL A 520 32.19 -5.98 13.18
C VAL A 520 31.88 -6.50 14.61
N SER A 521 31.32 -5.66 15.49
CA SER A 521 30.85 -6.03 16.81
C SER A 521 29.70 -5.11 17.23
N PRO A 522 28.71 -5.58 18.02
CA PRO A 522 27.77 -4.67 18.66
C PRO A 522 28.59 -3.65 19.47
N PRO A 523 28.34 -2.34 19.35
CA PRO A 523 29.05 -1.39 20.19
C PRO A 523 28.83 -1.82 21.65
N LEU A 524 29.92 -1.95 22.40
CA LEU A 524 29.88 -2.07 23.85
C LEU A 524 29.20 -0.80 24.38
N VAL A 525 27.88 -0.82 24.55
CA VAL A 525 27.14 0.26 25.23
C VAL A 525 27.35 0.07 26.74
N SER A 526 28.59 0.25 27.20
CA SER A 526 28.85 0.49 28.61
C SER A 526 29.12 1.98 28.80
N ARG A 527 28.07 2.67 29.26
CA ARG A 527 28.09 3.89 30.05
C ARG A 527 28.92 5.04 29.47
N LEU A 528 28.29 5.98 28.76
CA LEU A 528 28.74 7.38 28.68
C LEU A 528 27.66 8.28 28.04
N PHE A 529 26.41 8.24 28.55
CA PHE A 529 25.41 9.25 28.20
C PHE A 529 24.74 9.79 29.47
N SER A 530 25.50 10.53 30.27
CA SER A 530 24.90 11.50 31.18
C SER A 530 24.54 12.74 30.37
N PHE A 531 23.33 12.77 29.81
CA PHE A 531 22.76 14.02 29.28
C PHE A 531 22.56 14.99 30.45
N PRO A 532 23.06 16.24 30.40
CA PRO A 532 22.57 17.26 31.30
C PRO A 532 21.06 17.42 31.03
N GLN A 533 20.24 17.28 32.06
CA GLN A 533 18.77 17.39 32.04
C GLN A 533 18.25 18.80 31.65
N SER A 534 19.05 19.64 31.01
CA SER A 534 18.78 21.06 30.83
C SER A 534 19.33 21.58 29.50
N PHE A 535 18.74 21.17 28.38
CA PHE A 535 18.83 21.95 27.13
C PHE A 535 17.51 22.68 26.93
N ALA A 536 17.25 23.64 27.81
CA ALA A 536 16.16 24.59 27.64
C ALA A 536 16.63 25.70 26.69
N CYS A 537 16.62 25.44 25.39
CA CYS A 537 16.63 26.53 24.43
C CYS A 537 15.26 27.25 24.58
N SER A 538 15.26 28.58 24.75
CA SER A 538 14.07 29.36 25.13
C SER A 538 12.88 29.18 24.18
N ALA A 539 13.11 28.78 22.92
CA ALA A 539 12.08 28.43 21.94
C ALA A 539 11.33 27.11 22.22
N TRP A 540 11.81 26.30 23.18
CA TRP A 540 11.35 24.93 23.46
C TRP A 540 10.93 24.71 24.92
N CYS A 541 11.06 25.75 25.77
CA CYS A 541 10.89 25.68 27.23
C CYS A 541 9.45 25.39 27.69
N CYS A 542 8.46 25.45 26.79
CA CYS A 542 7.03 25.29 27.11
C CYS A 542 6.39 24.02 26.52
N ILE A 543 7.15 23.09 25.94
CA ILE A 543 6.61 21.86 25.34
C ILE A 543 6.73 20.72 26.37
N SER A 544 5.65 19.96 26.61
CA SER A 544 5.66 18.77 27.49
C SER A 544 6.46 17.59 26.92
N SER A 545 6.95 17.72 25.69
CA SER A 545 7.81 16.78 24.97
C SER A 545 9.29 17.10 25.23
N VAL A 546 10.13 16.07 25.35
CA VAL A 546 11.59 16.21 25.45
C VAL A 546 12.16 16.45 24.06
N VAL A 547 13.19 17.28 23.92
CA VAL A 547 13.87 17.49 22.65
C VAL A 547 14.94 16.39 22.45
N TRP A 548 14.97 15.73 21.29
CA TRP A 548 15.91 14.62 21.02
C TRP A 548 16.46 14.61 19.59
N VAL A 549 17.59 13.92 19.39
CA VAL A 549 18.33 13.89 18.12
C VAL A 549 17.74 12.91 17.09
N LEU A 550 17.75 13.32 15.82
CA LEU A 550 17.28 12.50 14.70
C LEU A 550 18.35 11.57 14.12
N ALA A 551 19.63 11.93 14.26
CA ALA A 551 20.78 11.05 14.05
C ALA A 551 21.56 10.90 15.37
N ALA A 552 21.74 9.65 15.81
CA ALA A 552 22.39 9.32 17.09
C ALA A 552 23.93 9.41 17.02
N ASP A 553 24.54 9.67 18.18
CA ASP A 553 26.00 9.75 18.36
C ASP A 553 26.68 8.36 18.34
N GLY A 554 27.98 8.30 18.02
CA GLY A 554 28.78 7.06 18.12
C GLY A 554 28.73 6.11 16.91
N MET A 555 28.12 6.50 15.79
CA MET A 555 28.17 5.73 14.53
C MET A 555 29.33 6.14 13.60
N SER A 556 30.24 6.99 14.09
CA SER A 556 31.42 7.42 13.36
C SER A 556 32.50 6.34 13.31
N ALA A 557 33.16 6.20 12.16
CA ALA A 557 34.32 5.32 12.02
C ALA A 557 35.58 5.87 12.73
N ASP A 558 35.58 7.15 13.11
CA ASP A 558 36.78 7.90 13.55
C ASP A 558 36.74 8.39 15.01
N GLY A 559 35.82 7.88 15.85
CA GLY A 559 35.76 8.16 17.31
C GLY A 559 34.57 9.01 17.77
N PRO A 560 34.46 9.35 19.08
CA PRO A 560 33.31 10.07 19.62
C PRO A 560 33.41 11.56 19.28
N VAL A 561 32.45 12.11 18.51
CA VAL A 561 32.50 13.51 18.07
C VAL A 561 31.14 14.20 18.22
N ALA A 562 31.17 15.39 18.83
CA ALA A 562 30.07 16.25 19.26
C ALA A 562 29.13 16.82 18.17
N ASP A 563 29.31 16.51 16.88
CA ASP A 563 28.57 17.13 15.77
C ASP A 563 27.08 16.65 15.70
N SER A 564 26.74 15.57 16.40
CA SER A 564 25.38 15.04 16.52
C SER A 564 24.53 15.79 17.57
N LEU A 565 25.16 16.42 18.57
CA LEU A 565 24.52 17.10 19.70
C LEU A 565 24.32 18.60 19.45
N ILE A 566 23.83 18.96 18.26
CA ILE A 566 23.52 20.35 17.89
C ILE A 566 22.01 20.54 17.76
N THR A 567 21.52 21.74 18.07
CA THR A 567 20.09 22.08 18.05
C THR A 567 19.45 21.86 16.68
N SER A 568 20.22 22.00 15.60
CA SER A 568 19.75 21.73 14.24
C SER A 568 19.59 20.25 13.88
N ASN A 569 19.86 19.32 14.79
CA ASN A 569 19.61 17.88 14.64
C ASN A 569 18.47 17.38 15.54
N MET A 570 17.73 18.31 16.18
CA MET A 570 16.77 17.97 17.22
C MET A 570 15.32 18.17 16.77
N ALA A 571 14.41 17.36 17.33
CA ALA A 571 12.96 17.47 17.18
C ALA A 571 12.23 17.18 18.52
N PRO A 572 11.00 17.68 18.74
CA PRO A 572 10.21 17.35 19.92
C PRO A 572 9.79 15.88 19.90
N MET A 573 10.10 15.15 20.96
CA MET A 573 9.76 13.74 21.17
C MET A 573 9.13 13.50 22.55
N PHE A 574 8.02 12.78 22.63
CA PHE A 574 7.48 12.32 23.90
C PHE A 574 8.44 11.33 24.56
N PRO A 575 8.55 11.31 25.91
CA PRO A 575 9.43 10.40 26.62
C PRO A 575 9.26 8.93 26.22
N ALA A 576 8.02 8.44 26.12
CA ALA A 576 7.75 7.06 25.70
C ALA A 576 8.26 6.78 24.27
N PHE A 577 8.00 7.69 23.32
CA PHE A 577 8.48 7.53 21.95
C PHE A 577 10.02 7.61 21.86
N LYS A 578 10.65 8.48 22.65
CA LYS A 578 12.10 8.60 22.73
C LYS A 578 12.75 7.27 23.11
N ASP A 579 12.15 6.50 24.01
CA ASP A 579 12.70 5.20 24.40
C ASP A 579 12.70 4.21 23.22
N VAL A 580 11.64 4.17 22.42
CA VAL A 580 11.58 3.38 21.18
C VAL A 580 12.59 3.87 20.15
N TRP A 581 12.68 5.19 19.96
CA TRP A 581 13.64 5.81 19.05
C TRP A 581 15.09 5.46 19.42
N THR A 582 15.39 5.46 20.72
CA THR A 582 16.71 5.13 21.27
C THR A 582 17.00 3.64 21.04
N HIS A 583 16.05 2.75 21.36
CA HIS A 583 16.19 1.31 21.09
C HIS A 583 16.41 1.00 19.61
N PHE A 584 15.70 1.68 18.70
CA PHE A 584 15.91 1.54 17.27
C PHE A 584 17.36 1.88 16.88
N HIS A 585 17.90 3.02 17.34
CA HIS A 585 19.25 3.45 16.98
C HIS A 585 20.35 2.61 17.62
N GLU A 586 20.17 2.18 18.88
CA GLU A 586 21.21 1.47 19.64
C GLU A 586 21.20 -0.04 19.38
N VAL A 587 20.05 -0.63 19.05
CA VAL A 587 19.89 -2.09 18.92
C VAL A 587 19.52 -2.51 17.51
N LEU A 588 18.42 -1.98 16.96
CA LEU A 588 17.88 -2.48 15.69
C LEU A 588 18.72 -2.03 14.49
N LEU A 589 19.14 -0.77 14.44
CA LEU A 589 19.88 -0.21 13.32
C LEU A 589 21.27 -0.86 13.11
N PRO A 590 22.08 -1.14 14.17
CA PRO A 590 23.29 -1.95 14.02
C PRO A 590 23.02 -3.35 13.44
N GLN A 591 21.94 -4.02 13.87
CA GLN A 591 21.56 -5.32 13.33
C GLN A 591 21.15 -5.23 11.86
N TYR A 592 20.40 -4.20 11.46
CA TYR A 592 20.10 -3.94 10.05
C TYR A 592 21.38 -3.70 9.24
N SER A 593 22.27 -2.84 9.73
CA SER A 593 23.55 -2.55 9.08
C SER A 593 24.40 -3.81 8.89
N GLN A 594 24.48 -4.67 9.90
CA GLN A 594 25.23 -5.92 9.83
C GLN A 594 24.61 -6.90 8.81
N ARG A 595 23.29 -7.08 8.83
CA ARG A 595 22.56 -7.98 7.92
C ARG A 595 22.63 -7.52 6.46
N LEU A 596 22.65 -6.20 6.22
CA LEU A 596 22.54 -5.60 4.89
C LEU A 596 23.87 -5.12 4.31
N ASN A 597 25.01 -5.40 4.98
CA ASN A 597 26.33 -4.92 4.61
C ASN A 597 26.40 -3.37 4.50
N GLY A 598 25.86 -2.72 5.51
CA GLY A 598 25.70 -1.27 5.60
C GLY A 598 24.30 -0.82 5.15
N VAL A 599 23.86 0.29 5.70
CA VAL A 599 22.53 0.87 5.41
C VAL A 599 22.61 2.40 5.37
N ASN A 600 21.98 3.00 4.38
CA ASN A 600 21.70 4.44 4.38
C ASN A 600 20.37 4.66 5.09
N VAL A 601 20.33 5.66 5.97
CA VAL A 601 19.15 6.03 6.74
C VAL A 601 18.72 7.42 6.34
N VAL A 602 17.42 7.61 6.13
CA VAL A 602 16.79 8.93 6.07
C VAL A 602 15.66 8.96 7.09
N SER A 603 15.66 9.93 7.99
CA SER A 603 14.64 10.07 9.02
C SER A 603 14.17 11.52 9.15
N GLY A 604 12.95 11.73 9.67
CA GLY A 604 12.42 13.07 9.88
C GLY A 604 11.01 13.08 10.47
N PRO A 605 10.53 14.28 10.87
CA PRO A 605 9.18 14.45 11.41
C PRO A 605 8.11 14.45 10.30
N ILE A 606 6.89 14.06 10.67
CA ILE A 606 5.67 14.14 9.85
C ILE A 606 4.64 15.00 10.59
N PHE A 607 3.87 15.75 9.81
CA PHE A 607 2.76 16.57 10.28
C PHE A 607 1.54 16.30 9.41
N ASP A 608 0.58 15.61 10.01
CA ASP A 608 -0.65 15.10 9.39
C ASP A 608 -1.73 15.14 10.48
N GLN A 609 -2.12 16.36 10.86
CA GLN A 609 -3.07 16.62 11.95
C GLN A 609 -4.51 16.38 11.52
N ASP A 610 -4.80 16.55 10.23
CA ASP A 610 -6.11 16.27 9.63
C ASP A 610 -6.26 14.81 9.15
N PHE A 611 -5.24 13.98 9.39
CA PHE A 611 -5.21 12.53 9.16
C PHE A 611 -5.58 12.15 7.71
N ASP A 612 -5.28 13.02 6.75
CA ASP A 612 -5.56 12.86 5.32
C ASP A 612 -4.45 12.12 4.54
N GLY A 613 -3.34 11.83 5.20
CA GLY A 613 -2.21 11.12 4.60
C GLY A 613 -1.28 12.00 3.77
N ASN A 614 -1.44 13.32 3.80
CA ASN A 614 -0.61 14.30 3.12
C ASN A 614 0.08 15.23 4.13
N VAL A 615 1.09 15.96 3.66
CA VAL A 615 1.77 16.97 4.48
C VAL A 615 0.84 18.15 4.77
N ASP A 616 0.67 18.48 6.05
CA ASP A 616 -0.08 19.66 6.47
C ASP A 616 0.52 20.96 5.89
N THR A 617 -0.35 21.88 5.46
CA THR A 617 0.06 23.26 5.15
C THR A 617 0.61 23.94 6.40
N PHE A 618 1.84 24.42 6.34
CA PHE A 618 2.45 25.11 7.47
C PHE A 618 1.89 26.54 7.59
N LYS A 619 1.28 26.86 8.73
CA LYS A 619 0.90 28.24 9.08
C LYS A 619 1.73 28.70 10.27
N SER A 620 2.71 29.57 10.02
CA SER A 620 3.53 30.18 11.07
C SER A 620 2.68 31.12 11.93
N HIS A 621 2.31 30.67 13.13
CA HIS A 621 1.57 31.50 14.09
C HIS A 621 2.31 31.71 15.42
N THR A 622 3.44 31.01 15.64
CA THR A 622 4.21 31.08 16.89
C THR A 622 5.70 30.94 16.63
N ASN A 623 6.54 31.50 17.52
CA ASN A 623 8.01 31.29 17.53
C ASN A 623 8.40 29.93 18.14
N GLN A 624 7.51 28.95 18.15
CA GLN A 624 7.70 27.65 18.80
C GLN A 624 7.68 26.53 17.77
N ALA A 625 8.52 25.53 17.98
CA ALA A 625 8.56 24.34 17.14
C ALA A 625 7.28 23.49 17.30
N PRO A 626 6.61 23.09 16.20
CA PRO A 626 5.42 22.24 16.27
C PRO A 626 5.77 20.80 16.68
N VAL A 627 4.87 20.12 17.40
CA VAL A 627 5.04 18.70 17.75
C VAL A 627 4.63 17.82 16.55
N PRO A 628 5.51 16.91 16.06
CA PRO A 628 5.18 16.00 14.97
C PRO A 628 4.06 15.03 15.35
N THR A 629 3.22 14.63 14.39
CA THR A 629 2.23 13.55 14.60
C THR A 629 2.87 12.17 14.47
N HIS A 630 3.88 12.04 13.61
CA HIS A 630 4.64 10.81 13.37
C HIS A 630 6.12 11.15 13.12
N PHE A 631 6.96 10.13 13.12
CA PHE A 631 8.31 10.19 12.56
C PHE A 631 8.45 9.12 11.47
N PHE A 632 9.14 9.45 10.38
CA PHE A 632 9.50 8.45 9.38
C PHE A 632 10.94 8.00 9.54
N VAL A 633 11.19 6.75 9.14
CA VAL A 633 12.52 6.19 8.98
C VAL A 633 12.55 5.38 7.69
N MET A 634 13.54 5.64 6.84
CA MET A 634 13.80 4.91 5.60
C MET A 634 15.18 4.28 5.70
N LEU A 635 15.23 2.95 5.54
CA LEU A 635 16.45 2.16 5.44
C LEU A 635 16.64 1.74 3.99
N THR A 636 17.75 2.16 3.38
CA THR A 636 18.07 1.83 2.00
C THR A 636 19.40 1.08 1.92
N SER A 637 19.37 -0.10 1.28
CA SER A 637 20.54 -0.95 1.07
C SER A 637 20.62 -1.44 -0.37
N CYS A 638 21.72 -2.13 -0.69
CA CYS A 638 21.82 -2.81 -1.96
C CYS A 638 20.99 -4.10 -1.97
N GLY A 639 20.29 -4.38 -3.07
CA GLY A 639 19.60 -5.66 -3.23
C GLY A 639 20.55 -6.85 -3.29
N ASN A 640 21.79 -6.62 -3.71
CA ASN A 640 22.88 -7.57 -3.56
C ASN A 640 23.74 -7.18 -2.35
N ALA A 641 23.61 -7.94 -1.26
CA ALA A 641 24.31 -7.70 0.00
C ALA A 641 25.85 -7.77 -0.10
N THR A 642 26.43 -8.17 -1.23
CA THR A 642 27.89 -8.07 -1.44
C THR A 642 28.37 -6.62 -1.59
N PHE A 643 27.48 -5.68 -1.93
CA PHE A 643 27.82 -4.27 -2.08
C PHE A 643 27.24 -3.43 -0.94
N SER A 644 28.00 -2.41 -0.53
CA SER A 644 27.52 -1.39 0.40
C SER A 644 26.48 -0.47 -0.28
N PRO A 645 25.66 0.29 0.48
CA PRO A 645 24.72 1.26 -0.09
C PRO A 645 25.40 2.31 -1.00
N VAL A 646 26.64 2.69 -0.68
CA VAL A 646 27.41 3.74 -1.38
C VAL A 646 27.93 3.26 -2.74
N ASP A 647 28.37 2.02 -2.82
CA ASP A 647 28.95 1.43 -4.05
C ASP A 647 28.03 0.36 -4.66
N CYS A 648 26.74 0.42 -4.35
CA CYS A 648 25.79 -0.60 -4.76
C CYS A 648 25.67 -0.67 -6.29
N ARG A 649 25.66 -1.91 -6.80
CA ARG A 649 25.44 -2.23 -8.21
C ARG A 649 24.20 -3.10 -8.33
N GLY A 650 23.27 -2.68 -9.18
CA GLY A 650 21.96 -3.33 -9.33
C GLY A 650 20.86 -2.67 -8.49
N PRO A 651 19.75 -3.38 -8.22
CA PRO A 651 18.55 -2.81 -7.63
C PRO A 651 18.79 -2.39 -6.17
N LEU A 652 18.10 -1.34 -5.76
CA LEU A 652 18.03 -0.93 -4.35
C LEU A 652 16.92 -1.72 -3.64
N GLN A 653 17.07 -1.85 -2.33
CA GLN A 653 16.00 -2.27 -1.44
C GLN A 653 15.73 -1.15 -0.44
N ALA A 654 14.46 -0.90 -0.16
CA ALA A 654 14.03 0.08 0.81
C ALA A 654 13.07 -0.58 1.81
N LYS A 655 13.34 -0.38 3.11
CA LYS A 655 12.42 -0.70 4.21
C LYS A 655 12.10 0.59 4.94
N SER A 656 10.83 0.93 5.04
CA SER A 656 10.40 2.23 5.53
C SER A 656 9.27 2.13 6.55
N PHE A 657 9.24 3.08 7.47
CA PHE A 657 8.33 3.10 8.60
C PHE A 657 7.73 4.50 8.78
N VAL A 658 6.45 4.55 9.19
CA VAL A 658 5.77 5.78 9.64
C VAL A 658 5.28 5.52 11.06
N LEU A 659 6.05 5.99 12.04
CA LEU A 659 5.91 5.63 13.44
C LEU A 659 5.05 6.67 14.17
N PRO A 660 3.92 6.30 14.79
CA PRO A 660 3.06 7.25 15.46
C PRO A 660 3.74 7.82 16.71
N HIS A 661 3.75 9.14 16.80
CA HIS A 661 4.44 9.86 17.88
C HIS A 661 3.50 10.03 19.08
N ARG A 662 3.47 9.02 19.95
CA ARG A 662 2.53 8.92 21.08
C ARG A 662 3.19 9.12 22.44
N PRO A 663 2.44 9.63 23.45
CA PRO A 663 2.98 9.90 24.79
C PRO A 663 3.09 8.67 25.70
N ASP A 664 2.61 7.50 25.24
CA ASP A 664 2.55 6.27 26.02
C ASP A 664 2.74 5.01 25.15
N HIS A 665 2.88 3.85 25.78
CA HIS A 665 3.02 2.54 25.12
C HIS A 665 1.70 1.75 25.07
N THR A 666 0.54 2.42 25.17
CA THR A 666 -0.76 1.73 25.26
C THR A 666 -1.10 0.93 24.00
N GLU A 667 -0.51 1.26 22.84
CA GLU A 667 -0.67 0.48 21.61
C GLU A 667 -0.09 -0.93 21.71
N SER A 668 1.08 -1.03 22.34
CA SER A 668 1.85 -2.28 22.46
C SER A 668 1.56 -3.02 23.77
N CYS A 669 0.76 -2.43 24.66
CA CYS A 669 0.50 -2.94 26.01
C CYS A 669 1.76 -3.24 26.82
N ALA A 670 2.84 -2.52 26.51
CA ALA A 670 4.13 -2.70 27.14
C ALA A 670 4.23 -1.88 28.43
N ASN A 671 4.87 -2.46 29.44
CA ASN A 671 5.14 -1.82 30.72
C ASN A 671 6.66 -1.57 30.88
N GLY A 672 7.05 -0.32 31.11
CA GLY A 672 8.41 0.03 31.51
C GLY A 672 9.45 -0.05 30.40
N SER A 673 10.66 -0.53 30.74
CA SER A 673 11.87 -0.49 29.91
C SER A 673 12.06 -1.70 28.98
N ASP A 674 11.11 -2.63 28.92
CA ASP A 674 11.15 -3.77 28.01
C ASP A 674 10.80 -3.30 26.58
N MET A 675 11.73 -3.48 25.65
CA MET A 675 11.63 -3.06 24.25
C MET A 675 11.59 -4.24 23.27
N THR A 676 11.38 -5.47 23.76
CA THR A 676 11.30 -6.68 22.92
C THR A 676 10.19 -6.62 21.86
N TRP A 677 9.14 -5.82 22.10
CA TRP A 677 8.02 -5.59 21.17
C TRP A 677 8.32 -4.57 20.07
N ALA A 678 9.41 -3.81 20.16
CA ALA A 678 9.66 -2.65 19.30
C ALA A 678 9.82 -3.05 17.83
N GLU A 679 10.53 -4.15 17.51
CA GLU A 679 10.71 -4.59 16.12
C GLU A 679 9.37 -4.98 15.47
N ASP A 680 8.50 -5.71 16.18
CA ASP A 680 7.16 -6.07 15.71
C ASP A 680 6.27 -4.84 15.53
N TRP A 681 6.37 -3.85 16.42
CA TRP A 681 5.65 -2.58 16.29
C TRP A 681 6.16 -1.75 15.10
N LEU A 682 7.47 -1.71 14.84
CA LEU A 682 8.01 -1.13 13.61
C LEU A 682 7.45 -1.84 12.38
N HIS A 683 7.43 -3.18 12.38
CA HIS A 683 6.87 -3.95 11.26
C HIS A 683 5.38 -3.67 11.03
N PHE A 684 4.61 -3.52 12.11
CA PHE A 684 3.19 -3.18 12.02
C PHE A 684 2.97 -1.81 11.35
N HIS A 685 3.86 -0.85 11.62
CA HIS A 685 3.90 0.51 11.06
C HIS A 685 4.82 0.66 9.84
N THR A 686 5.10 -0.43 9.14
CA THR A 686 5.76 -0.36 7.82
C THR A 686 4.92 0.48 6.87
N ALA A 687 5.59 1.22 5.98
CA ALA A 687 4.95 2.09 5.00
C ALA A 687 5.76 2.08 3.70
N ARG A 688 5.13 2.44 2.58
CA ARG A 688 5.82 2.62 1.31
C ARG A 688 6.64 3.90 1.40
N VAL A 689 7.73 3.99 0.63
CA VAL A 689 8.43 5.29 0.49
C VAL A 689 7.47 6.33 -0.10
N ARG A 690 6.54 5.90 -0.97
CA ARG A 690 5.50 6.77 -1.52
C ARG A 690 4.59 7.37 -0.44
N ASP A 691 4.27 6.63 0.62
CA ASP A 691 3.47 7.14 1.74
C ASP A 691 4.24 8.25 2.48
N ILE A 692 5.55 8.05 2.70
CA ILE A 692 6.42 9.08 3.29
C ILE A 692 6.49 10.32 2.39
N GLU A 693 6.61 10.17 1.07
CA GLU A 693 6.60 11.33 0.14
C GLU A 693 5.30 12.15 0.25
N LEU A 694 4.14 11.50 0.37
CA LEU A 694 2.85 12.18 0.59
C LEU A 694 2.85 12.96 1.92
N LEU A 695 3.21 12.29 3.01
CA LEU A 695 3.17 12.82 4.38
C LEU A 695 4.22 13.90 4.68
N THR A 696 5.25 14.03 3.85
CA THR A 696 6.37 14.95 4.10
C THR A 696 6.51 16.05 3.04
N GLY A 697 5.91 15.90 1.87
CA GLY A 697 6.18 16.79 0.73
C GLY A 697 7.62 16.71 0.22
N LEU A 698 8.30 15.58 0.49
CA LEU A 698 9.64 15.27 -0.01
C LEU A 698 9.57 14.34 -1.21
N SER A 699 10.64 14.31 -1.99
CA SER A 699 10.84 13.27 -3.01
C SER A 699 12.25 12.70 -3.03
N PHE A 700 12.34 11.38 -3.07
CA PHE A 700 13.59 10.61 -2.87
C PHE A 700 14.07 9.91 -4.15
N TYR A 701 15.33 9.47 -4.16
CA TYR A 701 15.92 8.63 -5.23
C TYR A 701 15.90 9.26 -6.63
N HIS A 702 16.27 10.54 -6.73
CA HIS A 702 16.33 11.27 -8.01
C HIS A 702 17.61 11.00 -8.79
N ASP A 703 18.61 10.40 -8.14
CA ASP A 703 19.88 10.07 -8.77
C ASP A 703 20.01 8.54 -8.88
N ARG A 704 20.82 8.08 -9.84
CA ARG A 704 21.21 6.68 -10.11
C ARG A 704 20.16 5.76 -10.74
N LEU A 705 18.89 5.80 -10.35
CA LEU A 705 17.83 4.94 -10.88
C LEU A 705 17.10 5.60 -12.06
N SER A 706 16.51 4.80 -12.95
CA SER A 706 15.52 5.35 -13.89
C SER A 706 14.27 5.82 -13.13
N VAL A 707 13.44 6.68 -13.74
CA VAL A 707 12.21 7.14 -13.10
C VAL A 707 11.30 5.94 -12.81
N GLU A 708 11.16 5.01 -13.75
CA GLU A 708 10.33 3.81 -13.61
C GLU A 708 10.83 2.86 -12.50
N GLU A 709 12.14 2.68 -12.38
CA GLU A 709 12.74 1.89 -11.28
C GLU A 709 12.52 2.59 -9.94
N THR A 710 12.65 3.92 -9.90
CA THR A 710 12.38 4.73 -8.71
C THR A 710 10.91 4.63 -8.29
N LEU A 711 9.95 4.68 -9.22
CA LEU A 711 8.54 4.52 -8.87
C LEU A 711 8.24 3.12 -8.31
N GLN A 712 8.80 2.06 -8.94
CA GLN A 712 8.66 0.69 -8.43
C GLN A 712 9.21 0.55 -7.02
N LEU A 713 10.42 1.08 -6.77
CA LEU A 713 11.02 1.08 -5.44
C LEU A 713 10.15 1.84 -4.43
N LYS A 714 9.52 2.94 -4.85
CA LYS A 714 8.70 3.78 -3.98
C LYS A 714 7.37 3.19 -3.60
N THR A 715 6.72 2.46 -4.52
CA THR A 715 5.42 1.81 -4.30
C THR A 715 5.55 0.42 -3.70
N PHE A 716 6.72 -0.21 -3.82
CA PHE A 716 6.98 -1.49 -3.18
C PHE A 716 6.94 -1.34 -1.65
N LEU A 717 6.22 -2.24 -1.00
CA LEU A 717 6.17 -2.32 0.46
C LEU A 717 6.89 -3.59 0.89
N GLN A 718 8.11 -3.42 1.39
CA GLN A 718 8.87 -4.51 1.99
C GLN A 718 8.19 -4.91 3.31
N THR A 719 7.50 -6.05 3.28
CA THR A 719 6.99 -6.71 4.49
C THR A 719 8.11 -7.48 5.19
N ALA A 720 7.88 -7.86 6.46
CA ALA A 720 8.85 -8.46 7.37
C ALA A 720 9.66 -9.61 6.75
#